data_AF-A0A7Y5QLW1-F1
#
_entry.id   AF-A0A7Y5QLW1-F1
#
_cell.length_a   1.000
_cell.length_b   1.000
_cell.length_c   1.000
_cell.angle_alpha   90.00
_cell.angle_beta   90.00
_cell.angle_gamma   90.00
#
_symmetry.space_group_name_H-M   'P 1'
#
loop_
_entity.id
_entity.type
_entity.pdbx_description
1 polymer ?
#
loop_
_entity_poly.entity_id
_entity_poly.type
_entity_poly.pdbx_seq_one_letter_code
_entity_poly.pdbx_strand_id
1 'polypeptide(L)'
;MSRLSPRHVGPAPDLPSDVRALPARPSLEFERKQARRLLRQLHAGDPEALDRVRAKLQRAHDRSPDEFRLADAQFTIAREYGFSSWPKLTEYFETLARHVASGGLRQGHGRDAHELWARSIVTRHGNRRMETAEALAAFVPRFYGRSPAEIFASEFTIDEARLVHARMNRYPSWDVLLDEDGRPDEWERETSPLRKALKAVREADAEAFSTLVKAHPELLTTTVPGQAGNIELASMALGSHVRSHSPEFHRTVQWLGARVDLQSTLNWLLLGHLRMTVESVRLLLDAGADPGWIAPNGFSVLEHAIVRYWNGAAVDLIAARTRAPRSFWVAAGLGDVQSVKGYIERDGAPTDAARRHRPDFTALELGWMPMNPAADDQTVVWEGFIVAALNQRFAVLDVLLDRGFPIDHMVWGPTLLQLAVGNGWVPLAEYLVRRGADVTLEGRPNGSARHIAEQGFLNPHGHPEKRRLLELCGGRDPEVLVRERDEQRAKRVMQTHPTVEEAFVLAKQDAIRQGRHAVGSENLLIALLRQGKLPLQILSAAGVDLERLRAHLADRLEATGDPPPPEMTTDPAATALLLAARAEAERRKHDTLNTLHLFVALLATAEPVVLALIEPAGARRERLHAEVDRFLGNW
;
A
#
# COMPACT_ATOMS: atom_id res chain seq x y z
N MET A 1 25.43 -44.05 -1.90
CA MET A 1 26.21 -42.98 -1.25
C MET A 1 27.09 -42.31 -2.29
N SER A 2 26.70 -41.14 -2.77
CA SER A 2 27.60 -40.15 -3.38
C SER A 2 27.12 -38.78 -2.89
N ARG A 3 27.64 -38.37 -1.73
CA ARG A 3 27.44 -37.02 -1.21
C ARG A 3 28.32 -36.12 -2.06
N LEU A 4 27.71 -35.34 -2.94
CA LEU A 4 28.35 -34.16 -3.51
C LEU A 4 28.63 -33.21 -2.34
N SER A 5 29.89 -33.16 -1.91
CA SER A 5 30.34 -32.16 -0.94
C SER A 5 30.08 -30.76 -1.50
N PRO A 6 29.42 -29.86 -0.76
CA PRO A 6 29.28 -28.48 -1.20
C PRO A 6 30.67 -27.84 -1.26
N ARG A 7 31.01 -27.25 -2.42
CA ARG A 7 32.13 -26.31 -2.49
C ARG A 7 31.91 -25.26 -1.40
N HIS A 8 32.87 -25.07 -0.50
CA HIS A 8 32.82 -24.03 0.52
C HIS A 8 32.68 -22.66 -0.15
N VAL A 9 31.44 -22.18 -0.24
CA VAL A 9 31.09 -20.79 -0.50
C VAL A 9 31.11 -20.14 0.88
N GLY A 10 32.10 -19.29 1.16
CA GLY A 10 32.15 -18.57 2.44
C GLY A 10 30.86 -17.77 2.68
N PRO A 11 30.48 -17.51 3.94
CA PRO A 11 29.26 -16.78 4.26
C PRO A 11 29.25 -15.41 3.57
N ALA A 12 28.05 -14.91 3.24
CA ALA A 12 27.90 -13.56 2.72
C ALA A 12 28.34 -12.53 3.79
N PRO A 13 28.80 -11.33 3.41
CA PRO A 13 29.34 -10.35 4.36
C PRO A 13 28.31 -9.94 5.43
N ASP A 14 28.73 -9.92 6.68
CA ASP A 14 27.85 -9.61 7.81
C ASP A 14 27.74 -8.11 8.09
N LEU A 15 28.74 -7.31 7.66
CA LEU A 15 28.76 -5.86 7.84
C LEU A 15 28.29 -5.11 6.57
N PRO A 16 27.47 -4.06 6.73
CA PRO A 16 27.05 -3.20 5.61
C PRO A 16 28.22 -2.51 4.88
N SER A 17 29.30 -2.20 5.58
CA SER A 17 30.50 -1.58 5.02
C SER A 17 31.24 -2.45 4.00
N ASP A 18 31.02 -3.77 4.05
CA ASP A 18 31.76 -4.75 3.26
C ASP A 18 31.14 -4.97 1.87
N VAL A 19 30.00 -4.32 1.61
CA VAL A 19 29.25 -4.43 0.36
C VAL A 19 29.16 -3.10 -0.40
N ARG A 20 29.23 -3.22 -1.72
CA ARG A 20 28.99 -2.13 -2.67
C ARG A 20 27.51 -1.73 -2.61
N ALA A 21 27.24 -0.45 -2.39
CA ALA A 21 25.88 0.09 -2.45
C ALA A 21 25.28 -0.02 -3.86
N LEU A 22 23.96 -0.23 -3.93
CA LEU A 22 23.22 -0.17 -5.19
C LEU A 22 23.13 1.28 -5.69
N PRO A 23 23.28 1.54 -7.00
CA PRO A 23 22.96 2.86 -7.56
C PRO A 23 21.45 3.13 -7.46
N ALA A 24 21.04 4.41 -7.54
CA ALA A 24 19.62 4.79 -7.42
C ALA A 24 18.69 4.09 -8.42
N ARG A 25 19.19 3.80 -9.63
CA ARG A 25 18.47 3.02 -10.66
C ARG A 25 19.31 1.80 -11.09
N PRO A 26 19.26 0.69 -10.32
CA PRO A 26 20.04 -0.50 -10.63
C PRO A 26 19.63 -1.14 -11.97
N SER A 27 20.61 -1.58 -12.76
CA SER A 27 20.39 -2.28 -14.02
C SER A 27 21.29 -3.51 -14.17
N LEU A 28 20.68 -4.66 -14.46
CA LEU A 28 21.41 -5.90 -14.71
C LEU A 28 22.29 -5.80 -15.96
N GLU A 29 21.84 -5.07 -16.99
CA GLU A 29 22.62 -4.87 -18.21
C GLU A 29 23.91 -4.10 -17.91
N PHE A 30 23.82 -3.10 -17.02
CA PHE A 30 24.99 -2.36 -16.56
C PHE A 30 25.98 -3.30 -15.85
N GLU A 31 25.53 -4.15 -14.92
CA GLU A 31 26.42 -5.09 -14.23
C GLU A 31 27.00 -6.16 -15.17
N ARG A 32 26.27 -6.61 -16.20
CA ARG A 32 26.80 -7.48 -17.27
C ARG A 32 27.94 -6.80 -18.04
N LYS A 33 27.81 -5.50 -18.34
CA LYS A 33 28.87 -4.71 -18.99
C LYS A 33 30.07 -4.53 -18.04
N GLN A 34 29.83 -4.30 -16.76
CA GLN A 34 30.88 -4.23 -15.73
C GLN A 34 31.68 -5.53 -15.63
N ALA A 35 31.02 -6.70 -15.64
CA ALA A 35 31.71 -7.99 -15.60
C ALA A 35 32.64 -8.20 -16.79
N ARG A 36 32.18 -7.83 -18.00
CA ARG A 36 33.00 -7.89 -19.22
C ARG A 36 34.17 -6.91 -19.18
N ARG A 37 33.97 -5.73 -18.60
CA ARG A 37 35.03 -4.74 -18.40
C ARG A 37 36.10 -5.26 -17.44
N LEU A 38 35.67 -5.79 -16.29
CA LEU A 38 36.57 -6.37 -15.30
C LEU A 38 37.39 -7.51 -15.90
N LEU A 39 36.78 -8.41 -16.69
CA LEU A 39 37.52 -9.46 -17.38
C LEU A 39 38.62 -8.93 -18.30
N ARG A 40 38.34 -7.88 -19.07
CA ARG A 40 39.36 -7.25 -19.93
C ARG A 40 40.50 -6.65 -19.13
N GLN A 41 40.21 -6.05 -17.97
CA GLN A 41 41.23 -5.51 -17.07
C GLN A 41 42.09 -6.62 -16.47
N LEU A 42 41.47 -7.73 -16.05
CA LEU A 42 42.20 -8.91 -15.57
C LEU A 42 43.14 -9.46 -16.65
N HIS A 43 42.66 -9.61 -17.88
CA HIS A 43 43.47 -10.07 -19.01
C HIS A 43 44.61 -9.10 -19.37
N ALA A 44 44.42 -7.80 -19.11
CA ALA A 44 45.45 -6.77 -19.28
C ALA A 44 46.47 -6.73 -18.11
N GLY A 45 46.29 -7.54 -17.07
CA GLY A 45 47.16 -7.55 -15.90
C GLY A 45 47.02 -6.32 -15.00
N ASP A 46 45.86 -5.64 -15.05
CA ASP A 46 45.57 -4.46 -14.22
C ASP A 46 45.65 -4.83 -12.72
N PRO A 47 46.59 -4.23 -11.95
CA PRO A 47 46.79 -4.57 -10.54
C PRO A 47 45.53 -4.39 -9.69
N GLU A 48 44.75 -3.33 -9.93
CA GLU A 48 43.54 -3.05 -9.16
C GLU A 48 42.46 -4.10 -9.42
N ALA A 49 42.31 -4.54 -10.67
CA ALA A 49 41.39 -5.61 -11.03
C ALA A 49 41.78 -6.95 -10.40
N LEU A 50 43.08 -7.27 -10.39
CA LEU A 50 43.61 -8.49 -9.78
C LEU A 50 43.36 -8.51 -8.26
N ASP A 51 43.63 -7.40 -7.57
CA ASP A 51 43.39 -7.28 -6.13
C ASP A 51 41.90 -7.43 -5.80
N ARG A 52 41.05 -6.78 -6.58
CA ARG A 52 39.58 -6.84 -6.43
C ARG A 52 39.04 -8.25 -6.56
N VAL A 53 39.52 -9.04 -7.53
CA VAL A 53 39.12 -10.45 -7.69
C VAL A 53 39.72 -11.33 -6.60
N ARG A 54 41.00 -11.16 -6.27
CA ARG A 54 41.69 -11.95 -5.22
C ARG A 54 41.04 -11.76 -3.85
N ALA A 55 40.57 -10.57 -3.55
CA ALA A 55 39.83 -10.27 -2.32
C ALA A 55 38.52 -11.08 -2.16
N LYS A 56 37.90 -11.52 -3.28
CA LYS A 56 36.61 -12.22 -3.25
C LYS A 56 36.69 -13.69 -3.67
N LEU A 57 37.73 -14.08 -4.40
CA LEU A 57 37.92 -15.42 -4.95
C LEU A 57 39.27 -16.00 -4.50
N GLN A 58 39.25 -16.86 -3.48
CA GLN A 58 40.48 -17.42 -2.90
C GLN A 58 41.38 -18.11 -3.94
N ARG A 59 40.79 -18.90 -4.85
CA ARG A 59 41.50 -19.59 -5.96
C ARG A 59 42.09 -18.66 -7.04
N ALA A 60 41.92 -17.34 -6.91
CA ALA A 60 42.47 -16.37 -7.86
C ALA A 60 43.93 -15.99 -7.58
N HIS A 61 44.47 -16.34 -6.40
CA HIS A 61 45.84 -16.00 -6.04
C HIS A 61 46.87 -16.74 -6.92
N ASP A 62 46.54 -17.97 -7.32
CA ASP A 62 47.45 -18.84 -8.09
C ASP A 62 47.24 -18.77 -9.62
N ARG A 63 46.32 -17.91 -10.09
CA ARG A 63 45.96 -17.83 -11.52
C ARG A 63 46.71 -16.74 -12.26
N SER A 64 47.11 -17.04 -13.49
CA SER A 64 47.64 -16.03 -14.39
C SER A 64 46.53 -15.13 -14.97
N PRO A 65 46.84 -13.89 -15.36
CA PRO A 65 45.90 -12.95 -15.97
C PRO A 65 45.01 -13.54 -17.07
N ASP A 66 45.55 -14.36 -17.96
CA ASP A 66 44.88 -14.97 -19.11
C ASP A 66 43.94 -16.14 -18.73
N GLU A 67 44.10 -16.74 -17.55
CA GLU A 67 43.27 -17.85 -17.07
C GLU A 67 41.91 -17.41 -16.50
N PHE A 68 41.74 -16.11 -16.22
CA PHE A 68 40.48 -15.58 -15.71
C PHE A 68 39.36 -15.72 -16.74
N ARG A 69 38.17 -16.13 -16.27
CA ARG A 69 36.98 -16.28 -17.10
C ARG A 69 35.91 -15.25 -16.72
N LEU A 70 34.94 -15.03 -17.61
CA LEU A 70 33.80 -14.17 -17.33
C LEU A 70 33.07 -14.57 -16.04
N ALA A 71 32.99 -15.87 -15.75
CA ALA A 71 32.39 -16.39 -14.52
C ALA A 71 33.11 -15.89 -13.25
N ASP A 72 34.44 -15.68 -13.29
CA ASP A 72 35.18 -15.16 -12.13
C ASP A 72 34.90 -13.66 -11.94
N ALA A 73 34.83 -12.88 -13.03
CA ALA A 73 34.43 -11.47 -12.98
C ALA A 73 32.98 -11.29 -12.51
N GLN A 74 32.05 -12.10 -13.02
CA GLN A 74 30.65 -12.14 -12.59
C GLN A 74 30.51 -12.51 -11.12
N PHE A 75 31.24 -13.54 -10.66
CA PHE A 75 31.26 -13.93 -9.25
C PHE A 75 31.77 -12.81 -8.35
N THR A 76 32.84 -12.14 -8.76
CA THR A 76 33.42 -11.01 -8.02
C THR A 76 32.40 -9.88 -7.83
N ILE A 77 31.73 -9.46 -8.91
CA ILE A 77 30.67 -8.44 -8.82
C ILE A 77 29.51 -8.89 -7.93
N ALA A 78 29.07 -10.15 -8.05
CA ALA A 78 28.01 -10.67 -7.19
C ALA A 78 28.39 -10.60 -5.69
N ARG A 79 29.63 -10.99 -5.36
CA ARG A 79 30.15 -10.94 -3.99
C ARG A 79 30.34 -9.53 -3.46
N GLU A 80 30.66 -8.55 -4.31
CA GLU A 80 30.72 -7.15 -3.91
C GLU A 80 29.37 -6.62 -3.45
N TYR A 81 28.27 -7.04 -4.07
CA TYR A 81 26.93 -6.70 -3.61
C TYR A 81 26.42 -7.58 -2.46
N GLY A 82 27.23 -8.55 -2.01
CA GLY A 82 26.86 -9.48 -0.94
C GLY A 82 26.08 -10.73 -1.40
N PHE A 83 25.82 -10.90 -2.70
CA PHE A 83 25.17 -12.11 -3.21
C PHE A 83 26.14 -13.30 -3.18
N SER A 84 25.65 -14.51 -2.92
CA SER A 84 26.49 -15.72 -2.93
C SER A 84 26.87 -16.20 -4.34
N SER A 85 26.17 -15.73 -5.37
CA SER A 85 26.41 -16.14 -6.75
C SER A 85 25.82 -15.14 -7.76
N TRP A 86 26.33 -15.17 -8.99
CA TRP A 86 25.80 -14.38 -10.10
C TRP A 86 24.34 -14.70 -10.47
N PRO A 87 23.87 -15.97 -10.46
CA PRO A 87 22.46 -16.29 -10.62
C PRO A 87 21.55 -15.59 -9.60
N LYS A 88 21.92 -15.56 -8.31
CA LYS A 88 21.14 -14.83 -7.28
C LYS A 88 21.07 -13.33 -7.55
N LEU A 89 22.18 -12.72 -7.99
CA LEU A 89 22.18 -11.32 -8.42
C LEU A 89 21.21 -11.13 -9.59
N THR A 90 21.27 -12.00 -10.60
CA THR A 90 20.38 -11.93 -11.77
C THR A 90 18.91 -11.98 -11.37
N GLU A 91 18.54 -12.94 -10.51
CA GLU A 91 17.19 -13.12 -9.99
C GLU A 91 16.69 -11.88 -9.21
N TYR A 92 17.55 -11.30 -8.37
CA TYR A 92 17.24 -10.07 -7.64
C TYR A 92 16.93 -8.91 -8.59
N PHE A 93 17.75 -8.69 -9.61
CA PHE A 93 17.53 -7.59 -10.56
C PHE A 93 16.32 -7.82 -11.47
N GLU A 94 16.03 -9.07 -11.85
CA GLU A 94 14.82 -9.41 -12.61
C GLU A 94 13.55 -9.18 -11.78
N THR A 95 13.59 -9.54 -10.49
CA THR A 95 12.52 -9.25 -9.52
C THR A 95 12.31 -7.74 -9.35
N LEU A 96 13.40 -6.98 -9.23
CA LEU A 96 13.38 -5.52 -9.26
C LEU A 96 12.74 -4.96 -10.52
N ALA A 97 13.10 -5.45 -11.70
CA ALA A 97 12.51 -4.99 -12.94
C ALA A 97 10.98 -5.20 -12.96
N ARG A 98 10.49 -6.35 -12.47
CA ARG A 98 9.05 -6.62 -12.34
C ARG A 98 8.36 -5.66 -11.37
N HIS A 99 8.97 -5.38 -10.23
CA HIS A 99 8.42 -4.43 -9.24
C HIS A 99 8.31 -3.04 -9.83
N VAL A 100 9.35 -2.54 -10.50
CA VAL A 100 9.34 -1.22 -11.15
C VAL A 100 8.32 -1.17 -12.29
N ALA A 101 8.22 -2.22 -13.09
CA ALA A 101 7.22 -2.31 -14.16
C ALA A 101 5.78 -2.35 -13.63
N SER A 102 5.59 -2.76 -12.37
CA SER A 102 4.28 -2.71 -11.70
C SER A 102 3.90 -1.29 -11.26
N GLY A 103 4.84 -0.31 -11.28
CA GLY A 103 4.64 1.08 -10.87
C GLY A 103 4.76 1.31 -9.36
N GLY A 104 5.25 2.47 -8.95
CA GLY A 104 5.40 2.84 -7.54
C GLY A 104 4.07 3.11 -6.83
N LEU A 105 3.92 2.71 -5.57
CA LEU A 105 2.77 3.11 -4.75
C LEU A 105 2.91 4.59 -4.39
N ARG A 106 2.22 5.48 -5.12
CA ARG A 106 2.10 6.89 -4.74
C ARG A 106 1.18 6.99 -3.54
N GLN A 107 1.80 7.11 -2.38
CA GLN A 107 1.12 7.14 -1.10
C GLN A 107 0.95 8.60 -0.64
N GLY A 108 1.72 9.55 -1.18
CA GLY A 108 1.62 10.98 -0.86
C GLY A 108 1.90 11.27 0.61
N HIS A 109 2.79 10.48 1.21
CA HIS A 109 3.08 10.55 2.65
C HIS A 109 4.11 11.66 2.95
N GLY A 110 4.93 12.04 1.97
CA GLY A 110 6.01 13.01 2.13
C GLY A 110 7.25 12.41 2.82
N ARG A 111 8.37 13.13 2.76
CA ARG A 111 9.69 12.65 3.24
C ARG A 111 9.67 12.17 4.69
N ASP A 112 9.08 12.95 5.60
CA ASP A 112 9.12 12.66 7.04
C ASP A 112 8.34 11.39 7.40
N ALA A 113 7.20 11.17 6.76
CA ALA A 113 6.40 9.96 6.99
C ALA A 113 7.12 8.72 6.45
N HIS A 114 7.79 8.79 5.30
CA HIS A 114 8.64 7.70 4.85
C HIS A 114 9.78 7.43 5.82
N GLU A 115 10.41 8.46 6.38
CA GLU A 115 11.48 8.33 7.35
C GLU A 115 10.99 7.65 8.65
N LEU A 116 9.78 7.98 9.11
CA LEU A 116 9.13 7.28 10.23
C LEU A 116 8.88 5.80 9.91
N TRP A 117 8.44 5.48 8.70
CA TRP A 117 8.31 4.09 8.26
C TRP A 117 9.65 3.36 8.27
N ALA A 118 10.73 3.95 7.75
CA ALA A 118 12.07 3.35 7.80
C ALA A 118 12.52 3.09 9.25
N ARG A 119 12.33 4.05 10.17
CA ARG A 119 12.64 3.86 11.61
C ARG A 119 11.81 2.76 12.26
N SER A 120 10.55 2.62 11.84
CA SER A 120 9.69 1.55 12.34
C SER A 120 10.21 0.16 11.93
N ILE A 121 10.83 0.01 10.76
CA ILE A 121 11.47 -1.25 10.32
C ILE A 121 12.68 -1.57 11.21
N VAL A 122 13.51 -0.58 11.56
CA VAL A 122 14.62 -0.75 12.53
C VAL A 122 14.10 -1.24 13.87
N THR A 123 13.03 -0.62 14.36
CA THR A 123 12.40 -1.03 15.63
C THR A 123 11.85 -2.46 15.55
N ARG A 124 11.25 -2.85 14.42
CA ARG A 124 10.72 -4.22 14.22
C ARG A 124 11.82 -5.26 14.10
N HIS A 125 12.95 -4.96 13.46
CA HIS A 125 14.13 -5.82 13.43
C HIS A 125 14.67 -6.07 14.85
N GLY A 126 14.82 -5.01 15.67
CA GLY A 126 15.23 -5.15 17.08
C GLY A 126 14.28 -6.00 17.93
N ASN A 127 12.99 -6.00 17.59
CA ASN A 127 11.97 -6.86 18.20
C ASN A 127 11.87 -8.26 17.55
N ARG A 128 12.80 -8.63 16.66
CA ARG A 128 12.88 -9.92 15.96
C ARG A 128 11.60 -10.31 15.22
N ARG A 129 11.00 -9.34 14.54
CA ARG A 129 9.77 -9.51 13.75
C ARG A 129 10.03 -10.31 12.48
N MET A 130 9.40 -11.48 12.34
CA MET A 130 9.59 -12.38 11.19
C MET A 130 9.30 -11.66 9.87
N GLU A 131 8.24 -10.86 9.82
CA GLU A 131 7.89 -10.07 8.64
C GLU A 131 9.03 -9.13 8.18
N THR A 132 9.84 -8.65 9.12
CA THR A 132 10.98 -7.79 8.82
C THR A 132 12.15 -8.60 8.26
N ALA A 133 12.41 -9.79 8.80
CA ALA A 133 13.44 -10.67 8.24
C ALA A 133 13.10 -11.13 6.82
N GLU A 134 11.83 -11.48 6.55
CA GLU A 134 11.37 -11.85 5.21
C GLU A 134 11.54 -10.69 4.21
N ALA A 135 11.17 -9.46 4.61
CA ALA A 135 11.37 -8.26 3.78
C ALA A 135 12.87 -7.97 3.52
N LEU A 136 13.72 -8.15 4.53
CA LEU A 136 15.18 -8.01 4.37
C LEU A 136 15.75 -9.07 3.43
N ALA A 137 15.31 -10.33 3.57
CA ALA A 137 15.71 -11.43 2.71
C ALA A 137 15.26 -11.24 1.25
N ALA A 138 14.17 -10.51 1.03
CA ALA A 138 13.66 -10.20 -0.30
C ALA A 138 14.38 -9.01 -0.96
N PHE A 139 14.71 -7.97 -0.18
CA PHE A 139 15.04 -6.65 -0.72
C PHE A 139 16.46 -6.17 -0.48
N VAL A 140 17.16 -6.68 0.52
CA VAL A 140 18.53 -6.22 0.83
C VAL A 140 19.54 -7.18 0.21
N PRO A 141 20.41 -6.71 -0.73
CA PRO A 141 21.34 -7.56 -1.48
C PRO A 141 22.16 -8.56 -0.64
N ARG A 142 22.74 -8.11 0.49
CA ARG A 142 23.57 -8.99 1.35
C ARG A 142 22.76 -10.00 2.17
N PHE A 143 21.47 -9.75 2.34
CA PHE A 143 20.53 -10.66 3.01
C PHE A 143 19.77 -11.53 2.01
N TYR A 144 19.95 -11.32 0.70
CA TYR A 144 19.15 -11.97 -0.31
C TYR A 144 19.25 -13.50 -0.24
N GLY A 145 18.14 -14.11 0.18
CA GLY A 145 18.03 -15.55 0.41
C GLY A 145 18.84 -16.09 1.60
N ARG A 146 19.00 -15.30 2.67
CA ARG A 146 19.43 -15.77 4.00
C ARG A 146 18.23 -16.16 4.86
N SER A 147 18.48 -16.99 5.86
CA SER A 147 17.46 -17.35 6.84
C SER A 147 17.16 -16.19 7.81
N PRO A 148 15.94 -16.13 8.39
CA PRO A 148 15.62 -15.14 9.41
C PRO A 148 16.58 -15.15 10.61
N ALA A 149 17.06 -16.33 11.02
CA ALA A 149 18.02 -16.47 12.11
C ALA A 149 19.34 -15.73 11.84
N GLU A 150 19.88 -15.85 10.63
CA GLU A 150 21.09 -15.14 10.21
C GLU A 150 20.86 -13.63 10.14
N ILE A 151 19.71 -13.19 9.60
CA ILE A 151 19.38 -11.76 9.45
C ILE A 151 19.26 -11.06 10.80
N PHE A 152 18.62 -11.70 11.79
CA PHE A 152 18.52 -11.13 13.13
C PHE A 152 19.83 -11.17 13.92
N ALA A 153 20.82 -11.95 13.49
CA ALA A 153 22.15 -11.99 14.09
C ALA A 153 23.09 -10.93 13.49
N SER A 154 22.78 -10.40 12.30
CA SER A 154 23.57 -9.36 11.63
C SER A 154 23.19 -7.94 12.09
N GLU A 155 24.15 -7.02 11.97
CA GLU A 155 23.89 -5.58 12.09
C GLU A 155 22.90 -5.13 11.01
N PHE A 156 22.08 -4.11 11.31
CA PHE A 156 21.06 -3.57 10.41
C PHE A 156 21.04 -2.04 10.46
N THR A 157 21.04 -1.38 9.30
CA THR A 157 21.15 0.09 9.21
C THR A 157 19.83 0.76 8.81
N ILE A 158 19.75 2.07 9.07
CA ILE A 158 18.63 2.89 8.62
C ILE A 158 18.55 2.97 7.08
N ASP A 159 19.67 2.91 6.37
CA ASP A 159 19.68 2.97 4.89
C ASP A 159 19.14 1.68 4.26
N GLU A 160 19.39 0.54 4.90
CA GLU A 160 18.77 -0.72 4.48
C GLU A 160 17.28 -0.74 4.81
N ALA A 161 16.85 -0.13 5.92
CA ALA A 161 15.44 0.07 6.22
C ALA A 161 14.75 0.99 5.19
N ARG A 162 15.42 2.06 4.76
CA ARG A 162 14.97 2.95 3.68
C ARG A 162 14.85 2.20 2.36
N LEU A 163 15.83 1.35 2.04
CA LEU A 163 15.75 0.48 0.86
C LEU A 163 14.53 -0.44 0.98
N VAL A 164 14.36 -1.19 2.07
CA VAL A 164 13.18 -2.06 2.26
C VAL A 164 11.88 -1.28 2.07
N HIS A 165 11.75 -0.10 2.67
CA HIS A 165 10.55 0.74 2.51
C HIS A 165 10.31 1.16 1.05
N ALA A 166 11.35 1.63 0.35
CA ALA A 166 11.25 1.97 -1.07
C ALA A 166 10.82 0.76 -1.92
N ARG A 167 11.43 -0.40 -1.64
CA ARG A 167 11.17 -1.66 -2.34
C ARG A 167 9.76 -2.20 -2.10
N MET A 168 9.25 -2.14 -0.87
CA MET A 168 7.86 -2.46 -0.56
C MET A 168 6.88 -1.55 -1.30
N ASN A 169 7.27 -0.30 -1.56
CA ASN A 169 6.51 0.64 -2.38
C ASN A 169 6.83 0.55 -3.88
N ARG A 170 7.58 -0.48 -4.31
CA ARG A 170 7.95 -0.79 -5.70
C ARG A 170 8.86 0.24 -6.38
N TYR A 171 9.54 1.07 -5.60
CA TYR A 171 10.58 1.97 -6.07
C TYR A 171 11.96 1.29 -6.03
N PRO A 172 12.86 1.58 -6.99
CA PRO A 172 14.16 0.93 -7.06
C PRO A 172 15.11 1.36 -5.92
N SER A 173 14.96 2.59 -5.41
CA SER A 173 15.75 3.14 -4.31
C SER A 173 14.94 4.18 -3.52
N TRP A 174 15.50 4.57 -2.38
CA TRP A 174 14.99 5.64 -1.54
C TRP A 174 14.96 7.00 -2.27
N ASP A 175 16.02 7.34 -3.01
CA ASP A 175 16.09 8.61 -3.74
C ASP A 175 14.97 8.71 -4.79
N VAL A 176 14.75 7.63 -5.54
CA VAL A 176 13.69 7.59 -6.56
C VAL A 176 12.30 7.66 -5.92
N LEU A 177 12.08 7.00 -4.76
CA LEU A 177 10.84 7.16 -4.00
C LEU A 177 10.60 8.63 -3.64
N LEU A 178 11.61 9.32 -3.10
CA LEU A 178 11.46 10.71 -2.66
C LEU A 178 11.28 11.69 -3.81
N ASP A 179 11.94 11.45 -4.95
CA ASP A 179 11.80 12.26 -6.15
C ASP A 179 10.39 12.09 -6.78
N GLU A 180 9.81 10.90 -6.70
CA GLU A 180 8.55 10.56 -7.38
C GLU A 180 7.28 10.62 -6.49
N ASP A 181 7.41 10.51 -5.14
CA ASP A 181 6.31 10.65 -4.15
C ASP A 181 6.12 12.11 -3.68
N GLY A 182 6.72 13.09 -4.37
CA GLY A 182 6.52 14.51 -4.08
C GLY A 182 5.02 14.86 -4.03
N ARG A 183 4.52 15.18 -2.83
CA ARG A 183 3.12 15.55 -2.61
C ARG A 183 2.95 17.02 -3.03
N PRO A 184 2.18 17.35 -4.08
CA PRO A 184 1.74 18.72 -4.27
C PRO A 184 0.96 19.17 -3.04
N ASP A 185 1.02 20.46 -2.70
CA ASP A 185 0.31 20.93 -1.52
C ASP A 185 -1.21 20.67 -1.65
N GLU A 186 -1.93 20.59 -0.52
CA GLU A 186 -3.35 20.19 -0.55
C GLU A 186 -4.23 21.15 -1.35
N TRP A 187 -3.82 22.42 -1.49
CA TRP A 187 -4.53 23.39 -2.30
C TRP A 187 -4.34 23.12 -3.79
N GLU A 188 -3.09 22.92 -4.23
CA GLU A 188 -2.75 22.52 -5.61
C GLU A 188 -3.47 21.23 -6.01
N ARG A 189 -3.60 20.27 -5.09
CA ARG A 189 -4.36 19.03 -5.35
C ARG A 189 -5.81 19.29 -5.68
N GLU A 190 -6.51 20.09 -4.88
CA GLU A 190 -7.93 20.35 -5.08
C GLU A 190 -8.21 21.31 -6.25
N THR A 191 -7.25 22.17 -6.62
CA THR A 191 -7.39 23.09 -7.77
C THR A 191 -6.82 22.57 -9.08
N SER A 192 -6.07 21.46 -9.05
CA SER A 192 -5.37 20.93 -10.23
C SER A 192 -6.32 20.68 -11.42
N PRO A 193 -5.84 20.91 -12.67
CA PRO A 193 -6.60 20.56 -13.88
C PRO A 193 -7.06 19.11 -13.89
N LEU A 194 -6.24 18.19 -13.36
CA LEU A 194 -6.58 16.77 -13.21
C LEU A 194 -7.80 16.56 -12.30
N ARG A 195 -7.81 17.20 -11.13
CA ARG A 195 -8.93 17.10 -10.18
C ARG A 195 -10.23 17.63 -10.77
N LYS A 196 -10.15 18.77 -11.48
CA LYS A 196 -11.26 19.39 -12.21
C LYS A 196 -11.77 18.46 -13.33
N ALA A 197 -10.88 17.87 -14.11
CA ALA A 197 -11.23 16.93 -15.16
C ALA A 197 -11.85 15.63 -14.61
N LEU A 198 -11.30 15.04 -13.54
CA LEU A 198 -11.89 13.88 -12.87
C LEU A 198 -13.29 14.17 -12.32
N LYS A 199 -13.52 15.39 -11.80
CA LYS A 199 -14.85 15.82 -11.39
C LYS A 199 -15.82 15.89 -12.57
N ALA A 200 -15.42 16.53 -13.67
CA ALA A 200 -16.23 16.60 -14.90
C ALA A 200 -16.58 15.20 -15.43
N VAL A 201 -15.63 14.24 -15.40
CA VAL A 201 -15.92 12.84 -15.75
C VAL A 201 -16.99 12.26 -14.82
N ARG A 202 -16.85 12.37 -13.49
CA ARG A 202 -17.83 11.83 -12.53
C ARG A 202 -19.23 12.42 -12.67
N GLU A 203 -19.32 13.70 -13.02
CA GLU A 203 -20.57 14.41 -13.25
C GLU A 203 -21.13 14.18 -14.66
N ALA A 204 -20.44 13.37 -15.48
CA ALA A 204 -20.75 13.09 -16.88
C ALA A 204 -20.87 14.36 -17.76
N ASP A 205 -20.13 15.42 -17.39
CA ASP A 205 -20.05 16.68 -18.15
C ASP A 205 -18.96 16.58 -19.22
N ALA A 206 -19.34 16.03 -20.38
CA ALA A 206 -18.44 15.85 -21.51
C ALA A 206 -17.92 17.18 -22.10
N GLU A 207 -18.67 18.27 -21.99
CA GLU A 207 -18.29 19.57 -22.54
C GLU A 207 -17.19 20.22 -21.69
N ALA A 208 -17.42 20.31 -20.37
CA ALA A 208 -16.42 20.81 -19.42
C ALA A 208 -15.16 19.94 -19.46
N PHE A 209 -15.32 18.61 -19.50
CA PHE A 209 -14.22 17.67 -19.64
C PHE A 209 -13.38 17.94 -20.89
N SER A 210 -14.02 17.99 -22.07
CA SER A 210 -13.30 18.19 -23.33
C SER A 210 -12.61 19.55 -23.41
N THR A 211 -13.21 20.59 -22.82
CA THR A 211 -12.64 21.93 -22.73
C THR A 211 -11.39 21.95 -21.86
N LEU A 212 -11.45 21.33 -20.68
CA LEU A 212 -10.32 21.21 -19.76
C LEU A 212 -9.16 20.44 -20.40
N VAL A 213 -9.42 19.31 -21.06
CA VAL A 213 -8.35 18.53 -21.71
C VAL A 213 -7.76 19.25 -22.92
N LYS A 214 -8.54 20.06 -23.65
CA LYS A 214 -7.99 20.92 -24.73
C LYS A 214 -7.06 22.00 -24.17
N ALA A 215 -7.40 22.58 -23.02
CA ALA A 215 -6.57 23.56 -22.33
C ALA A 215 -5.33 22.92 -21.68
N HIS A 216 -5.44 21.66 -21.26
CA HIS A 216 -4.40 20.90 -20.56
C HIS A 216 -4.17 19.51 -21.21
N PRO A 217 -3.51 19.44 -22.38
CA PRO A 217 -3.29 18.18 -23.10
C PRO A 217 -2.49 17.13 -22.32
N GLU A 218 -1.65 17.56 -21.37
CA GLU A 218 -0.88 16.70 -20.45
C GLU A 218 -1.76 15.78 -19.57
N LEU A 219 -3.05 16.10 -19.44
CA LEU A 219 -4.00 15.25 -18.73
C LEU A 219 -4.20 13.88 -19.39
N LEU A 220 -3.95 13.76 -20.69
CA LEU A 220 -4.06 12.50 -21.43
C LEU A 220 -2.89 11.54 -21.20
N THR A 221 -1.83 11.98 -20.51
CA THR A 221 -0.68 11.14 -20.17
C THR A 221 -0.54 10.90 -18.67
N THR A 222 -1.43 11.48 -17.86
CA THR A 222 -1.44 11.28 -16.41
C THR A 222 -1.86 9.85 -16.08
N THR A 223 -1.02 9.15 -15.33
CA THR A 223 -1.23 7.73 -15.02
C THR A 223 -1.78 7.50 -13.62
N VAL A 224 -2.56 6.43 -13.47
CA VAL A 224 -3.07 5.98 -12.18
C VAL A 224 -1.88 5.68 -11.25
N PRO A 225 -1.89 6.23 -10.02
CA PRO A 225 -0.96 5.86 -8.97
C PRO A 225 -0.70 4.35 -8.90
N GLY A 226 0.55 3.93 -9.12
CA GLY A 226 0.94 2.52 -9.03
C GLY A 226 0.48 1.62 -10.16
N GLN A 227 0.02 2.17 -11.28
CA GLN A 227 -0.28 1.46 -12.52
C GLN A 227 0.30 2.24 -13.71
N ALA A 228 1.62 2.15 -13.89
CA ALA A 228 2.32 2.90 -14.93
C ALA A 228 1.76 2.56 -16.32
N GLY A 229 1.41 3.60 -17.08
CA GLY A 229 0.79 3.47 -18.41
C GLY A 229 -0.75 3.37 -18.40
N ASN A 230 -1.40 3.15 -17.25
CA ASN A 230 -2.85 3.24 -17.15
C ASN A 230 -3.28 4.70 -16.99
N ILE A 231 -4.00 5.27 -17.96
CA ILE A 231 -4.36 6.70 -17.94
C ILE A 231 -5.52 6.94 -16.96
N GLU A 232 -5.32 7.87 -16.01
CA GLU A 232 -6.24 8.08 -14.88
C GLU A 232 -7.64 8.53 -15.31
N LEU A 233 -7.71 9.49 -16.24
CA LEU A 233 -8.98 9.95 -16.81
C LEU A 233 -9.70 8.87 -17.59
N ALA A 234 -8.97 8.07 -18.37
CA ALA A 234 -9.53 6.95 -19.12
C ALA A 234 -10.07 5.87 -18.19
N SER A 235 -9.32 5.52 -17.14
CA SER A 235 -9.76 4.57 -16.11
C SER A 235 -11.04 5.02 -15.42
N MET A 236 -11.14 6.30 -15.03
CA MET A 236 -12.34 6.84 -14.39
C MET A 236 -13.55 6.82 -15.33
N ALA A 237 -13.36 7.25 -16.60
CA ALA A 237 -14.42 7.32 -17.58
C ALA A 237 -14.94 5.93 -17.97
N LEU A 238 -14.04 5.01 -18.32
CA LEU A 238 -14.39 3.62 -18.67
C LEU A 238 -15.03 2.90 -17.50
N GLY A 239 -14.43 2.96 -16.30
CA GLY A 239 -14.99 2.31 -15.13
C GLY A 239 -16.40 2.79 -14.80
N SER A 240 -16.66 4.09 -14.96
CA SER A 240 -18.00 4.66 -14.74
C SER A 240 -18.98 4.25 -15.84
N HIS A 241 -18.55 4.25 -17.11
CA HIS A 241 -19.36 3.80 -18.24
C HIS A 241 -19.78 2.33 -18.11
N VAL A 242 -18.82 1.44 -17.82
CA VAL A 242 -19.05 -0.01 -17.68
C VAL A 242 -20.03 -0.32 -16.54
N ARG A 243 -19.95 0.40 -15.42
CA ARG A 243 -20.87 0.17 -14.28
C ARG A 243 -22.26 0.76 -14.50
N SER A 244 -22.36 1.95 -15.07
CA SER A 244 -23.63 2.69 -15.15
C SER A 244 -24.45 2.39 -16.40
N HIS A 245 -23.82 1.93 -17.48
CA HIS A 245 -24.42 1.87 -18.83
C HIS A 245 -25.07 3.20 -19.27
N SER A 246 -24.67 4.31 -18.66
CA SER A 246 -25.31 5.60 -18.90
C SER A 246 -24.87 6.17 -20.26
N PRO A 247 -25.81 6.66 -21.10
CA PRO A 247 -25.51 7.34 -22.34
C PRO A 247 -24.61 8.58 -22.16
N GLU A 248 -24.67 9.21 -20.99
CA GLU A 248 -23.92 10.40 -20.65
C GLU A 248 -22.41 10.11 -20.61
N PHE A 249 -21.99 8.98 -20.03
CA PHE A 249 -20.57 8.57 -20.03
C PHE A 249 -20.07 8.12 -21.40
N HIS A 250 -20.96 7.63 -22.27
CA HIS A 250 -20.59 7.13 -23.60
C HIS A 250 -19.91 8.21 -24.45
N ARG A 251 -20.37 9.47 -24.38
CA ARG A 251 -19.76 10.60 -25.10
C ARG A 251 -18.31 10.85 -24.67
N THR A 252 -18.04 10.84 -23.36
CA THR A 252 -16.70 11.04 -22.81
C THR A 252 -15.76 9.91 -23.21
N VAL A 253 -16.23 8.65 -23.13
CA VAL A 253 -15.45 7.47 -23.54
C VAL A 253 -15.16 7.51 -25.04
N GLN A 254 -16.15 7.78 -25.89
CA GLN A 254 -15.95 7.90 -27.34
C GLN A 254 -14.93 8.99 -27.69
N TRP A 255 -15.01 10.14 -27.02
CA TRP A 255 -14.07 11.24 -27.23
C TRP A 255 -12.64 10.87 -26.83
N LEU A 256 -12.47 10.15 -25.72
CA LEU A 256 -11.19 9.63 -25.27
C LEU A 256 -10.63 8.55 -26.21
N GLY A 257 -11.48 7.66 -26.72
CA GLY A 257 -11.08 6.55 -27.60
C GLY A 257 -10.45 6.99 -28.93
N ALA A 258 -10.74 8.22 -29.38
CA ALA A 258 -10.07 8.81 -30.52
C ALA A 258 -8.65 9.34 -30.22
N ARG A 259 -8.19 9.29 -28.96
CA ARG A 259 -6.96 9.96 -28.48
C ARG A 259 -6.04 9.09 -27.64
N VAL A 260 -6.59 8.11 -26.91
CA VAL A 260 -5.83 7.25 -26.00
C VAL A 260 -6.20 5.78 -26.21
N ASP A 261 -5.29 4.89 -25.81
CA ASP A 261 -5.54 3.45 -25.85
C ASP A 261 -6.49 3.03 -24.71
N LEU A 262 -7.77 2.95 -25.07
CA LEU A 262 -8.82 2.48 -24.16
C LEU A 262 -8.76 0.96 -23.93
N GLN A 263 -8.20 0.18 -24.87
CA GLN A 263 -8.12 -1.27 -24.70
C GLN A 263 -7.14 -1.62 -23.58
N SER A 264 -5.96 -1.01 -23.57
CA SER A 264 -5.01 -1.18 -22.46
C SER A 264 -5.63 -0.76 -21.13
N THR A 265 -6.36 0.35 -21.10
CA THR A 265 -7.06 0.83 -19.89
C THR A 265 -8.10 -0.18 -19.40
N LEU A 266 -8.87 -0.77 -20.32
CA LEU A 266 -9.87 -1.78 -20.00
C LEU A 266 -9.22 -3.06 -19.43
N ASN A 267 -8.08 -3.48 -19.98
CA ASN A 267 -7.30 -4.60 -19.47
C ASN A 267 -6.72 -4.30 -18.06
N TRP A 268 -6.26 -3.08 -17.81
CA TRP A 268 -5.85 -2.63 -16.47
C TRP A 268 -6.99 -2.70 -15.45
N LEU A 269 -8.20 -2.26 -15.83
CA LEU A 269 -9.39 -2.40 -14.99
C LEU A 269 -9.70 -3.87 -14.68
N LEU A 270 -9.44 -4.77 -15.63
CA LEU A 270 -9.60 -6.22 -15.45
C LEU A 270 -8.54 -6.84 -14.52
N LEU A 271 -7.37 -6.22 -14.31
CA LEU A 271 -6.48 -6.65 -13.20
C LEU A 271 -7.19 -6.54 -11.85
N GLY A 272 -8.19 -5.65 -11.76
CA GLY A 272 -9.18 -5.51 -10.68
C GLY A 272 -8.67 -4.83 -9.42
N HIS A 273 -9.25 -5.18 -8.29
CA HIS A 273 -8.90 -4.72 -6.94
C HIS A 273 -9.52 -5.69 -5.91
N LEU A 274 -9.30 -5.42 -4.62
CA LEU A 274 -9.93 -6.20 -3.53
C LEU A 274 -11.45 -6.24 -3.67
N ARG A 275 -12.04 -7.44 -3.51
CA ARG A 275 -13.49 -7.69 -3.53
C ARG A 275 -14.16 -7.41 -4.88
N MET A 276 -13.46 -7.66 -5.98
CA MET A 276 -14.07 -7.66 -7.31
C MET A 276 -15.27 -8.62 -7.34
N THR A 277 -16.41 -8.14 -7.84
CA THR A 277 -17.64 -8.93 -7.93
C THR A 277 -17.70 -9.69 -9.25
N VAL A 278 -18.44 -10.80 -9.28
CA VAL A 278 -18.71 -11.57 -10.50
C VAL A 278 -19.33 -10.68 -11.58
N GLU A 279 -20.24 -9.79 -11.19
CA GLU A 279 -20.88 -8.84 -12.09
C GLU A 279 -19.88 -7.83 -12.66
N SER A 280 -19.03 -7.21 -11.82
CA SER A 280 -18.02 -6.26 -12.29
C SER A 280 -17.06 -6.90 -13.31
N VAL A 281 -16.63 -8.14 -13.07
CA VAL A 281 -15.80 -8.88 -14.02
C VAL A 281 -16.55 -9.16 -15.31
N ARG A 282 -17.80 -9.63 -15.24
CA ARG A 282 -18.64 -9.88 -16.42
C ARG A 282 -18.79 -8.62 -17.25
N LEU A 283 -19.10 -7.48 -16.63
CA LEU A 283 -19.26 -6.20 -17.33
C LEU A 283 -17.98 -5.76 -18.05
N LEU A 284 -16.81 -5.94 -17.44
CA LEU A 284 -15.53 -5.63 -18.08
C LEU A 284 -15.26 -6.57 -19.28
N LEU A 285 -15.53 -7.87 -19.12
CA LEU A 285 -15.38 -8.85 -20.21
C LEU A 285 -16.35 -8.56 -21.36
N ASP A 286 -17.60 -8.23 -21.06
CA ASP A 286 -18.63 -7.86 -22.05
C ASP A 286 -18.26 -6.56 -22.78
N ALA A 287 -17.58 -5.64 -22.09
CA ALA A 287 -17.01 -4.43 -22.68
C ALA A 287 -15.76 -4.69 -23.55
N GLY A 288 -15.26 -5.93 -23.61
CA GLY A 288 -14.13 -6.33 -24.46
C GLY A 288 -12.78 -6.38 -23.75
N ALA A 289 -12.73 -6.40 -22.41
CA ALA A 289 -11.47 -6.59 -21.68
C ALA A 289 -10.86 -7.95 -22.04
N ASP A 290 -9.55 -7.99 -22.31
CA ASP A 290 -8.86 -9.21 -22.72
C ASP A 290 -8.41 -10.03 -21.48
N PRO A 291 -9.03 -11.20 -21.20
CA PRO A 291 -8.63 -12.07 -20.09
C PRO A 291 -7.27 -12.78 -20.33
N GLY A 292 -6.77 -12.78 -21.57
CA GLY A 292 -5.46 -13.31 -21.95
C GLY A 292 -4.33 -12.30 -21.83
N TRP A 293 -4.62 -11.04 -21.48
CA TRP A 293 -3.62 -10.00 -21.43
C TRP A 293 -2.54 -10.24 -20.35
N ILE A 294 -1.31 -9.82 -20.67
CA ILE A 294 -0.16 -9.86 -19.77
C ILE A 294 0.24 -8.43 -19.45
N ALA A 295 0.20 -8.07 -18.17
CA ALA A 295 0.57 -6.75 -17.70
C ALA A 295 2.08 -6.51 -17.87
N PRO A 296 2.54 -5.24 -17.88
CA PRO A 296 3.97 -4.92 -18.07
C PRO A 296 4.93 -5.56 -17.06
N ASN A 297 4.43 -5.96 -15.89
CA ASN A 297 5.20 -6.69 -14.87
C ASN A 297 5.40 -8.18 -15.18
N GLY A 298 4.83 -8.68 -16.28
CA GLY A 298 4.96 -10.05 -16.77
C GLY A 298 3.91 -11.04 -16.25
N PHE A 299 2.95 -10.59 -15.43
CA PHE A 299 1.88 -11.44 -14.92
C PHE A 299 0.60 -11.31 -15.75
N SER A 300 -0.10 -12.44 -15.90
CA SER A 300 -1.40 -12.49 -16.58
C SER A 300 -2.52 -11.85 -15.76
N VAL A 301 -3.60 -11.46 -16.43
CA VAL A 301 -4.85 -11.05 -15.77
C VAL A 301 -5.30 -12.10 -14.74
N LEU A 302 -5.20 -13.38 -15.06
CA LEU A 302 -5.61 -14.46 -14.16
C LEU A 302 -4.77 -14.48 -12.87
N GLU A 303 -3.47 -14.32 -12.98
CA GLU A 303 -2.56 -14.28 -11.83
C GLU A 303 -2.83 -13.07 -10.92
N HIS A 304 -3.12 -11.90 -11.51
CA HIS A 304 -3.60 -10.74 -10.76
C HIS A 304 -4.95 -11.03 -10.11
N ALA A 305 -5.91 -11.62 -10.82
CA ALA A 305 -7.24 -11.91 -10.30
C ALA A 305 -7.19 -12.86 -9.10
N ILE A 306 -6.39 -13.92 -9.17
CA ILE A 306 -6.19 -14.90 -8.09
C ILE A 306 -5.72 -14.22 -6.80
N VAL A 307 -4.83 -13.24 -6.88
CA VAL A 307 -4.29 -12.56 -5.69
C VAL A 307 -5.18 -11.41 -5.24
N ARG A 308 -5.76 -10.65 -6.17
CA ARG A 308 -6.37 -9.35 -5.89
C ARG A 308 -7.87 -9.40 -5.70
N TYR A 309 -8.60 -10.30 -6.35
CA TYR A 309 -10.07 -10.23 -6.34
C TYR A 309 -10.68 -10.65 -5.00
N TRP A 310 -10.06 -11.62 -4.34
CA TRP A 310 -10.58 -12.25 -3.12
C TRP A 310 -11.99 -12.84 -3.32
N ASN A 311 -12.22 -13.39 -4.52
CA ASN A 311 -13.51 -13.92 -4.96
C ASN A 311 -13.30 -15.00 -6.01
N GLY A 312 -13.30 -16.27 -5.59
CA GLY A 312 -13.05 -17.41 -6.47
C GLY A 312 -14.04 -17.50 -7.65
N ALA A 313 -15.31 -17.16 -7.44
CA ALA A 313 -16.31 -17.18 -8.50
C ALA A 313 -16.02 -16.13 -9.59
N ALA A 314 -15.49 -14.97 -9.22
CA ALA A 314 -15.06 -13.94 -10.16
C ALA A 314 -13.78 -14.36 -10.91
N VAL A 315 -12.86 -15.04 -10.22
CA VAL A 315 -11.65 -15.64 -10.84
C VAL A 315 -12.03 -16.72 -11.86
N ASP A 316 -13.05 -17.54 -11.58
CA ASP A 316 -13.50 -18.61 -12.47
C ASP A 316 -13.99 -18.08 -13.83
N LEU A 317 -14.54 -16.86 -13.88
CA LEU A 317 -14.91 -16.21 -15.14
C LEU A 317 -13.69 -15.92 -16.03
N ILE A 318 -12.57 -15.51 -15.43
CA ILE A 318 -11.31 -15.28 -16.15
C ILE A 318 -10.72 -16.62 -16.57
N ALA A 319 -10.63 -17.57 -15.63
CA ALA A 319 -10.03 -18.88 -15.84
C ALA A 319 -10.72 -19.67 -16.98
N ALA A 320 -12.03 -19.51 -17.16
CA ALA A 320 -12.77 -20.13 -18.26
C ALA A 320 -12.39 -19.61 -19.66
N ARG A 321 -11.68 -18.47 -19.75
CA ARG A 321 -11.38 -17.77 -21.01
C ARG A 321 -9.90 -17.68 -21.33
N THR A 322 -9.03 -18.19 -20.45
CA THR A 322 -7.58 -18.11 -20.62
C THR A 322 -6.89 -19.37 -20.13
N ARG A 323 -5.64 -19.57 -20.55
CA ARG A 323 -4.84 -20.70 -20.11
C ARG A 323 -4.14 -20.36 -18.81
N ALA A 324 -4.40 -21.16 -17.77
CA ALA A 324 -3.72 -21.02 -16.49
C ALA A 324 -2.24 -21.44 -16.55
N PRO A 325 -1.31 -20.64 -16.00
CA PRO A 325 0.06 -21.07 -15.74
C PRO A 325 0.11 -22.31 -14.84
N ARG A 326 1.08 -23.19 -15.06
CA ARG A 326 1.28 -24.40 -14.27
C ARG A 326 2.18 -24.14 -13.07
N SER A 327 1.59 -23.64 -11.99
CA SER A 327 2.26 -23.46 -10.70
C SER A 327 1.37 -23.91 -9.55
N PHE A 328 1.99 -24.19 -8.41
CA PHE A 328 1.28 -24.63 -7.21
C PHE A 328 0.26 -23.59 -6.74
N TRP A 329 0.66 -22.32 -6.63
CA TRP A 329 -0.21 -21.26 -6.13
C TRP A 329 -1.36 -20.92 -7.09
N VAL A 330 -1.16 -21.01 -8.41
CA VAL A 330 -2.25 -20.85 -9.39
C VAL A 330 -3.25 -22.00 -9.28
N ALA A 331 -2.77 -23.24 -9.20
CA ALA A 331 -3.65 -24.39 -8.97
C ALA A 331 -4.45 -24.26 -7.66
N ALA A 332 -3.80 -23.77 -6.60
CA ALA A 332 -4.45 -23.51 -5.32
C ALA A 332 -5.55 -22.44 -5.42
N GLY A 333 -5.28 -21.31 -6.11
CA GLY A 333 -6.26 -20.23 -6.30
C GLY A 333 -7.46 -20.62 -7.19
N LEU A 334 -7.22 -21.50 -8.16
CA LEU A 334 -8.27 -22.07 -9.02
C LEU A 334 -9.07 -23.19 -8.34
N GLY A 335 -8.59 -23.71 -7.21
CA GLY A 335 -9.24 -24.85 -6.55
C GLY A 335 -8.97 -26.20 -7.22
N ASP A 336 -7.91 -26.32 -8.03
CA ASP A 336 -7.53 -27.57 -8.69
C ASP A 336 -6.87 -28.54 -7.68
N VAL A 337 -7.72 -29.28 -6.99
CA VAL A 337 -7.35 -30.28 -5.98
C VAL A 337 -6.38 -31.33 -6.52
N GLN A 338 -6.54 -31.77 -7.77
CA GLN A 338 -5.69 -32.85 -8.31
C GLN A 338 -4.28 -32.35 -8.59
N SER A 339 -4.16 -31.17 -9.20
CA SER A 339 -2.84 -30.55 -9.39
C SER A 339 -2.17 -30.25 -8.06
N VAL A 340 -2.90 -29.70 -7.08
CA VAL A 340 -2.35 -29.44 -5.72
C VAL A 340 -1.80 -30.71 -5.07
N LYS A 341 -2.50 -31.85 -5.19
CA LYS A 341 -2.01 -33.14 -4.68
C LYS A 341 -0.71 -33.60 -5.33
N GLY A 342 -0.43 -33.18 -6.57
CA GLY A 342 0.84 -33.45 -7.26
C GLY A 342 1.97 -32.47 -6.89
N TYR A 343 1.63 -31.32 -6.29
CA TYR A 343 2.59 -30.33 -5.83
C TYR A 343 3.04 -30.55 -4.39
N ILE A 344 2.29 -31.33 -3.60
CA ILE A 344 2.58 -31.61 -2.20
C ILE A 344 2.66 -33.12 -1.97
N GLU A 345 3.80 -33.56 -1.46
CA GLU A 345 4.07 -34.94 -1.07
C GLU A 345 3.13 -35.40 0.05
N ARG A 346 3.11 -36.71 0.32
CA ARG A 346 2.22 -37.28 1.34
C ARG A 346 2.56 -36.85 2.77
N ASP A 347 3.82 -36.52 3.02
CA ASP A 347 4.32 -36.01 4.30
C ASP A 347 4.14 -34.50 4.47
N GLY A 348 3.53 -33.83 3.48
CA GLY A 348 3.30 -32.38 3.49
C GLY A 348 4.43 -31.55 2.90
N ALA A 349 5.55 -32.16 2.50
CA ALA A 349 6.63 -31.43 1.85
C ALA A 349 6.21 -30.97 0.45
N PRO A 350 6.51 -29.72 0.03
CA PRO A 350 6.33 -29.34 -1.36
C PRO A 350 7.25 -30.16 -2.27
N THR A 351 6.89 -30.31 -3.55
CA THR A 351 7.77 -30.87 -4.58
C THR A 351 8.68 -29.80 -5.19
N ASP A 352 9.72 -30.19 -5.93
CA ASP A 352 10.53 -29.24 -6.71
C ASP A 352 9.68 -28.39 -7.66
N ALA A 353 8.60 -28.97 -8.19
CA ALA A 353 7.67 -28.26 -9.06
C ALA A 353 6.89 -27.15 -8.30
N ALA A 354 6.56 -27.38 -7.02
CA ALA A 354 5.97 -26.36 -6.17
C ALA A 354 6.92 -25.20 -5.87
N ARG A 355 8.23 -25.47 -5.72
CA ARG A 355 9.25 -24.44 -5.41
C ARG A 355 9.66 -23.58 -6.61
N ARG A 356 9.48 -24.07 -7.85
CA ARG A 356 9.98 -23.40 -9.06
C ARG A 356 9.30 -22.06 -9.39
N HIS A 357 7.98 -21.98 -9.22
CA HIS A 357 7.19 -20.82 -9.63
C HIS A 357 6.33 -20.34 -8.47
N ARG A 358 6.89 -19.45 -7.67
CA ARG A 358 6.25 -18.87 -6.48
C ARG A 358 5.61 -17.51 -6.81
N PRO A 359 4.58 -17.09 -6.07
CA PRO A 359 3.89 -15.81 -6.29
C PRO A 359 4.74 -14.61 -5.88
N ASP A 360 4.90 -13.64 -6.77
CA ASP A 360 5.53 -12.34 -6.45
C ASP A 360 4.44 -11.36 -6.00
N PHE A 361 4.03 -11.47 -4.73
CA PHE A 361 2.96 -10.65 -4.16
C PHE A 361 3.26 -9.15 -4.24
N THR A 362 4.53 -8.73 -4.20
CA THR A 362 4.90 -7.33 -4.39
C THR A 362 4.58 -6.85 -5.81
N ALA A 363 4.92 -7.63 -6.85
CA ALA A 363 4.52 -7.31 -8.23
C ALA A 363 3.00 -7.37 -8.46
N LEU A 364 2.31 -8.27 -7.74
CA LEU A 364 0.85 -8.47 -7.82
C LEU A 364 0.04 -7.53 -6.90
N GLU A 365 0.66 -6.45 -6.41
CA GLU A 365 0.04 -5.39 -5.59
C GLU A 365 -0.44 -5.83 -4.18
N LEU A 366 0.03 -6.96 -3.67
CA LEU A 366 -0.13 -7.39 -2.29
C LEU A 366 1.17 -7.17 -1.49
N GLY A 367 1.67 -5.93 -1.50
CA GLY A 367 3.03 -5.55 -1.09
C GLY A 367 3.41 -5.73 0.38
N TRP A 368 2.47 -6.09 1.26
CA TRP A 368 2.75 -6.39 2.67
C TRP A 368 3.28 -7.82 2.90
N MET A 369 3.35 -8.65 1.84
CA MET A 369 3.90 -10.01 1.86
C MET A 369 5.03 -10.18 0.83
N PRO A 370 6.20 -9.56 1.00
CA PRO A 370 7.29 -9.74 0.04
C PRO A 370 7.70 -11.21 -0.07
N MET A 371 7.95 -11.67 -1.30
CA MET A 371 8.42 -13.03 -1.55
C MET A 371 9.87 -13.18 -1.07
N ASN A 372 10.10 -14.05 -0.09
CA ASN A 372 11.46 -14.45 0.26
C ASN A 372 11.98 -15.52 -0.73
N PRO A 373 13.07 -15.26 -1.45
CA PRO A 373 13.64 -16.19 -2.43
C PRO A 373 14.18 -17.48 -1.81
N ALA A 374 14.47 -17.52 -0.51
CA ALA A 374 14.95 -18.70 0.22
C ALA A 374 13.95 -19.22 1.26
N ALA A 375 12.65 -19.07 0.98
CA ALA A 375 11.65 -19.53 1.92
C ALA A 375 11.71 -21.03 2.14
N ASP A 376 11.39 -21.43 3.36
CA ASP A 376 11.30 -22.82 3.75
C ASP A 376 10.05 -23.51 3.18
N ASP A 377 10.01 -24.82 3.33
CA ASP A 377 8.92 -25.65 2.83
C ASP A 377 7.56 -25.21 3.38
N GLN A 378 7.51 -24.85 4.65
CA GLN A 378 6.28 -24.42 5.30
C GLN A 378 5.76 -23.10 4.71
N THR A 379 6.65 -22.15 4.42
CA THR A 379 6.30 -20.89 3.76
C THR A 379 5.78 -21.14 2.35
N VAL A 380 6.42 -22.03 1.58
CA VAL A 380 5.97 -22.40 0.23
C VAL A 380 4.54 -22.97 0.27
N VAL A 381 4.24 -23.87 1.23
CA VAL A 381 2.88 -24.41 1.40
C VAL A 381 1.91 -23.32 1.85
N TRP A 382 2.33 -22.44 2.77
CA TRP A 382 1.51 -21.33 3.25
C TRP A 382 1.10 -20.37 2.14
N GLU A 383 1.97 -20.09 1.16
CA GLU A 383 1.62 -19.24 0.01
C GLU A 383 0.49 -19.82 -0.85
N GLY A 384 0.50 -21.13 -1.08
CA GLY A 384 -0.62 -21.80 -1.74
C GLY A 384 -1.87 -21.80 -0.86
N PHE A 385 -1.70 -22.00 0.45
CA PHE A 385 -2.78 -22.01 1.43
C PHE A 385 -3.52 -20.66 1.51
N ILE A 386 -2.79 -19.55 1.64
CA ILE A 386 -3.38 -18.21 1.66
C ILE A 386 -4.06 -17.90 0.32
N VAL A 387 -3.45 -18.23 -0.81
CA VAL A 387 -4.06 -18.01 -2.13
C VAL A 387 -5.36 -18.79 -2.31
N ALA A 388 -5.41 -20.06 -1.87
CA ALA A 388 -6.64 -20.84 -1.85
C ALA A 388 -7.71 -20.23 -0.93
N ALA A 389 -7.31 -19.73 0.24
CA ALA A 389 -8.21 -19.12 1.21
C ALA A 389 -8.81 -17.79 0.70
N LEU A 390 -8.00 -16.92 0.09
CA LEU A 390 -8.44 -15.68 -0.54
C LEU A 390 -9.52 -15.94 -1.60
N ASN A 391 -9.47 -17.10 -2.25
CA ASN A 391 -10.44 -17.53 -3.27
C ASN A 391 -11.49 -18.52 -2.75
N GLN A 392 -11.56 -18.75 -1.43
CA GLN A 392 -12.51 -19.65 -0.77
C GLN A 392 -12.51 -21.09 -1.33
N ARG A 393 -11.32 -21.59 -1.72
CA ARG A 393 -11.13 -22.95 -2.24
C ARG A 393 -10.97 -23.97 -1.11
N PHE A 394 -12.03 -24.18 -0.33
CA PHE A 394 -12.00 -25.01 0.89
C PHE A 394 -11.50 -26.44 0.66
N ALA A 395 -11.82 -27.05 -0.49
CA ALA A 395 -11.32 -28.39 -0.82
C ALA A 395 -9.79 -28.45 -1.00
N VAL A 396 -9.16 -27.36 -1.45
CA VAL A 396 -7.69 -27.25 -1.49
C VAL A 396 -7.15 -27.07 -0.08
N LEU A 397 -7.79 -26.24 0.75
CA LEU A 397 -7.39 -26.09 2.15
C LEU A 397 -7.44 -27.43 2.89
N ASP A 398 -8.48 -28.24 2.67
CA ASP A 398 -8.58 -29.58 3.25
C ASP A 398 -7.39 -30.46 2.88
N VAL A 399 -7.00 -30.48 1.60
CA VAL A 399 -5.84 -31.25 1.15
C VAL A 399 -4.54 -30.83 1.85
N LEU A 400 -4.34 -29.53 2.06
CA LEU A 400 -3.13 -29.01 2.70
C LEU A 400 -3.14 -29.29 4.21
N LEU A 401 -4.28 -29.09 4.88
CA LEU A 401 -4.46 -29.40 6.31
C LEU A 401 -4.32 -30.90 6.59
N ASP A 402 -4.91 -31.75 5.77
CA ASP A 402 -4.83 -33.21 5.91
C ASP A 402 -3.41 -33.74 5.65
N ARG A 403 -2.58 -32.97 4.95
CA ARG A 403 -1.14 -33.21 4.79
C ARG A 403 -0.28 -32.59 5.90
N GLY A 404 -0.91 -32.12 6.97
CA GLY A 404 -0.22 -31.66 8.17
C GLY A 404 0.15 -30.18 8.16
N PHE A 405 -0.35 -29.37 7.21
CA PHE A 405 -0.15 -27.92 7.28
C PHE A 405 -0.82 -27.35 8.54
N PRO A 406 -0.11 -26.57 9.39
CA PRO A 406 -0.68 -26.06 10.63
C PRO A 406 -1.70 -24.95 10.38
N ILE A 407 -2.94 -25.16 10.82
CA ILE A 407 -4.05 -24.21 10.61
C ILE A 407 -3.82 -22.83 11.24
N ASP A 408 -3.09 -22.79 12.36
CA ASP A 408 -2.77 -21.58 13.12
C ASP A 408 -1.38 -21.01 12.78
N HIS A 409 -0.87 -21.29 11.58
CA HIS A 409 0.43 -20.77 11.15
C HIS A 409 0.45 -19.24 11.06
N MET A 410 1.49 -18.62 11.62
CA MET A 410 1.67 -17.17 11.69
C MET A 410 3.01 -16.73 11.07
N VAL A 411 3.07 -16.58 9.74
CA VAL A 411 4.27 -16.02 9.08
C VAL A 411 4.34 -14.49 9.24
N TRP A 412 3.20 -13.80 9.11
CA TRP A 412 3.13 -12.34 9.00
C TRP A 412 2.44 -11.63 10.17
N GLY A 413 2.31 -12.31 11.32
CA GLY A 413 1.72 -11.75 12.54
C GLY A 413 0.34 -12.33 12.88
N PRO A 414 -0.67 -12.26 11.99
CA PRO A 414 -1.97 -12.84 12.27
C PRO A 414 -2.13 -14.26 11.71
N THR A 415 -2.99 -15.06 12.34
CA THR A 415 -3.49 -16.32 11.75
C THR A 415 -4.45 -16.03 10.60
N LEU A 416 -4.70 -17.02 9.74
CA LEU A 416 -5.71 -16.89 8.69
C LEU A 416 -7.11 -16.62 9.26
N LEU A 417 -7.43 -17.18 10.44
CA LEU A 417 -8.70 -16.93 11.12
C LEU A 417 -8.83 -15.46 11.54
N GLN A 418 -7.78 -14.87 12.11
CA GLN A 418 -7.77 -13.44 12.47
C GLN A 418 -7.95 -12.54 11.23
N LEU A 419 -7.30 -12.88 10.11
CA LEU A 419 -7.51 -12.18 8.83
C LEU A 419 -8.96 -12.31 8.35
N ALA A 420 -9.54 -13.50 8.42
CA ALA A 420 -10.93 -13.75 8.02
C ALA A 420 -11.92 -12.94 8.86
N VAL A 421 -11.77 -12.97 10.19
CA VAL A 421 -12.65 -12.24 11.13
C VAL A 421 -12.50 -10.73 10.94
N GLY A 422 -11.27 -10.21 10.87
CA GLY A 422 -11.02 -8.77 10.67
C GLY A 422 -11.59 -8.23 9.35
N ASN A 423 -11.62 -9.06 8.30
CA ASN A 423 -12.18 -8.70 7.00
C ASN A 423 -13.67 -8.99 6.83
N GLY A 424 -14.30 -9.66 7.79
CA GLY A 424 -15.73 -9.99 7.74
C GLY A 424 -16.04 -11.20 6.87
N TRP A 425 -15.08 -12.10 6.65
CA TRP A 425 -15.22 -13.28 5.79
C TRP A 425 -15.85 -14.44 6.53
N VAL A 426 -17.15 -14.38 6.74
CA VAL A 426 -17.89 -15.39 7.49
C VAL A 426 -17.68 -16.81 6.94
N PRO A 427 -17.77 -17.09 5.61
CA PRO A 427 -17.58 -18.46 5.11
C PRO A 427 -16.20 -19.04 5.44
N LEU A 428 -15.14 -18.23 5.31
CA LEU A 428 -13.78 -18.66 5.63
C LEU A 428 -13.58 -18.80 7.15
N ALA A 429 -14.07 -17.86 7.95
CA ALA A 429 -13.98 -17.94 9.41
C ALA A 429 -14.70 -19.18 9.95
N GLU A 430 -15.92 -19.45 9.47
CA GLU A 430 -16.69 -20.64 9.82
C GLU A 430 -16.01 -21.93 9.38
N TYR A 431 -15.40 -21.97 8.19
CA TYR A 431 -14.60 -23.10 7.76
C TYR A 431 -13.42 -23.36 8.70
N LEU A 432 -12.65 -22.32 9.04
CA LEU A 432 -11.46 -22.44 9.88
C LEU A 432 -11.79 -22.87 11.31
N VAL A 433 -12.83 -22.27 11.92
CA VAL A 433 -13.30 -22.67 13.26
C VAL A 433 -13.76 -24.12 13.26
N ARG A 434 -14.50 -24.57 12.25
CA ARG A 434 -14.90 -25.98 12.12
C ARG A 434 -13.73 -26.94 11.94
N ARG A 435 -12.64 -26.48 11.30
CA ARG A 435 -11.39 -27.25 11.16
C ARG A 435 -10.48 -27.14 12.39
N GLY A 436 -10.91 -26.44 13.45
CA GLY A 436 -10.25 -26.42 14.74
C GLY A 436 -9.23 -25.30 14.92
N ALA A 437 -9.31 -24.21 14.15
CA ALA A 437 -8.46 -23.03 14.36
C ALA A 437 -8.70 -22.42 15.76
N ASP A 438 -7.63 -22.04 16.45
CA ASP A 438 -7.71 -21.48 17.80
C ASP A 438 -8.21 -20.03 17.77
N VAL A 439 -9.44 -19.83 18.25
CA VAL A 439 -10.07 -18.49 18.34
C VAL A 439 -9.44 -17.60 19.41
N THR A 440 -8.68 -18.18 20.35
CA THR A 440 -8.05 -17.51 21.49
C THR A 440 -6.56 -17.26 21.32
N LEU A 441 -5.94 -17.83 20.28
CA LEU A 441 -4.54 -17.60 19.98
C LEU A 441 -4.29 -16.11 19.72
N GLU A 442 -3.42 -15.51 20.53
CA GLU A 442 -3.08 -14.09 20.44
C GLU A 442 -2.14 -13.82 19.26
N GLY A 443 -2.64 -13.07 18.27
CA GLY A 443 -1.87 -12.60 17.12
C GLY A 443 -1.66 -11.09 17.15
N ARG A 444 -0.82 -10.57 16.24
CA ARG A 444 -0.55 -9.13 16.13
C ARG A 444 -1.08 -8.57 14.81
N PRO A 445 -1.54 -7.30 14.77
CA PRO A 445 -1.53 -6.31 15.86
C PRO A 445 -2.76 -6.34 16.78
N ASN A 446 -3.82 -7.06 16.40
CA ASN A 446 -5.16 -6.87 16.96
C ASN A 446 -5.61 -7.98 17.95
N GLY A 447 -4.68 -8.75 18.50
CA GLY A 447 -4.97 -9.83 19.45
C GLY A 447 -5.58 -11.06 18.78
N SER A 448 -6.26 -11.88 19.58
CA SER A 448 -6.92 -13.11 19.13
C SER A 448 -8.13 -12.87 18.22
N ALA A 449 -8.55 -13.90 17.47
CA ALA A 449 -9.73 -13.81 16.60
C ALA A 449 -11.00 -13.45 17.39
N ARG A 450 -11.13 -13.97 18.61
CA ARG A 450 -12.16 -13.56 19.56
C ARG A 450 -12.11 -12.07 19.88
N HIS A 451 -10.94 -11.54 20.21
CA HIS A 451 -10.79 -10.11 20.49
C HIS A 451 -11.19 -9.26 19.28
N ILE A 452 -10.73 -9.63 18.08
CA ILE A 452 -11.07 -8.93 16.83
C ILE A 452 -12.59 -8.95 16.59
N ALA A 453 -13.25 -10.09 16.84
CA ALA A 453 -14.70 -10.20 16.69
C ALA A 453 -15.46 -9.31 17.70
N GLU A 454 -15.01 -9.23 18.96
CA GLU A 454 -15.59 -8.34 19.97
C GLU A 454 -15.45 -6.86 19.59
N GLN A 455 -14.25 -6.44 19.16
CA GLN A 455 -14.01 -5.08 18.68
C GLN A 455 -14.84 -4.77 17.42
N GLY A 456 -14.89 -5.72 16.48
CA GLY A 456 -15.69 -5.62 15.26
C GLY A 456 -17.19 -5.52 15.53
N PHE A 457 -17.69 -6.22 16.56
CA PHE A 457 -19.07 -6.12 17.01
C PHE A 457 -19.41 -4.73 17.54
N LEU A 458 -18.53 -4.17 18.38
CA LEU A 458 -18.69 -2.85 18.99
C LEU A 458 -18.54 -1.71 17.98
N ASN A 459 -17.83 -1.92 16.87
CA ASN A 459 -17.69 -0.93 15.80
C ASN A 459 -19.06 -0.64 15.13
N PRO A 460 -19.54 0.61 15.17
CA PRO A 460 -20.78 1.01 14.49
C PRO A 460 -20.74 0.76 12.98
N HIS A 461 -19.57 0.93 12.37
CA HIS A 461 -19.31 0.69 10.95
C HIS A 461 -18.70 -0.71 10.69
N GLY A 462 -18.83 -1.62 11.65
CA GLY A 462 -18.39 -3.01 11.51
C GLY A 462 -19.17 -3.76 10.42
N HIS A 463 -18.67 -4.95 10.06
CA HIS A 463 -19.27 -5.78 9.02
C HIS A 463 -20.74 -6.10 9.32
N PRO A 464 -21.63 -6.18 8.31
CA PRO A 464 -23.05 -6.51 8.51
C PRO A 464 -23.26 -7.79 9.33
N GLU A 465 -22.38 -8.77 9.15
CA GLU A 465 -22.43 -10.08 9.79
C GLU A 465 -21.64 -10.15 11.11
N LYS A 466 -21.31 -9.00 11.73
CA LYS A 466 -20.51 -8.94 12.97
C LYS A 466 -21.03 -9.78 14.14
N ARG A 467 -22.35 -9.99 14.23
CA ARG A 467 -22.96 -10.90 15.22
C ARG A 467 -22.55 -12.35 14.98
N ARG A 468 -22.60 -12.80 13.73
CA ARG A 468 -22.21 -14.16 13.36
C ARG A 468 -20.72 -14.41 13.67
N LEU A 469 -19.86 -13.44 13.38
CA LEU A 469 -18.43 -13.54 13.69
C LEU A 469 -18.16 -13.60 15.20
N LEU A 470 -18.90 -12.81 15.99
CA LEU A 470 -18.84 -12.85 17.45
C LEU A 470 -19.20 -14.24 17.99
N GLU A 471 -20.30 -14.82 17.51
CA GLU A 471 -20.75 -16.17 17.87
C GLU A 471 -19.71 -17.23 17.48
N LEU A 472 -19.22 -17.20 16.23
CA LEU A 472 -18.23 -18.16 15.73
C LEU A 472 -16.94 -18.15 16.55
N CYS A 473 -16.52 -16.99 17.08
CA CYS A 473 -15.30 -16.87 17.86
C CYS A 473 -15.51 -17.09 19.38
N GLY A 474 -16.74 -17.42 19.80
CA GLY A 474 -17.09 -17.54 21.21
C GLY A 474 -16.84 -16.25 21.97
N GLY A 475 -17.16 -15.11 21.37
CA GLY A 475 -17.06 -13.79 22.01
C GLY A 475 -18.05 -13.65 23.17
N ARG A 476 -17.81 -12.65 24.02
CA ARG A 476 -18.68 -12.33 25.15
C ARG A 476 -20.09 -11.90 24.70
N ASP A 477 -21.02 -11.96 25.64
CA ASP A 477 -22.40 -11.56 25.43
C ASP A 477 -22.51 -10.14 24.83
N PRO A 478 -23.27 -9.95 23.73
CA PRO A 478 -23.45 -8.65 23.08
C PRO A 478 -23.92 -7.52 23.99
N GLU A 479 -24.85 -7.79 24.91
CA GLU A 479 -25.43 -6.78 25.78
C GLU A 479 -24.42 -6.35 26.84
N VAL A 480 -23.64 -7.30 27.36
CA VAL A 480 -22.52 -7.02 28.27
C VAL A 480 -21.46 -6.16 27.58
N LEU A 481 -21.05 -6.51 26.36
CA LEU A 481 -20.05 -5.74 25.59
C LEU A 481 -20.50 -4.29 25.38
N VAL A 482 -21.75 -4.08 24.97
CA VAL A 482 -22.33 -2.74 24.75
C VAL A 482 -22.39 -1.95 26.05
N ARG A 483 -22.86 -2.57 27.14
CA ARG A 483 -22.95 -1.92 28.46
C ARG A 483 -21.58 -1.50 28.96
N GLU A 484 -20.59 -2.39 28.93
CA GLU A 484 -19.22 -2.08 29.37
C GLU A 484 -18.60 -0.96 28.53
N ARG A 485 -18.77 -0.99 27.21
CA ARG A 485 -18.31 0.10 26.33
C ARG A 485 -18.96 1.42 26.73
N ASP A 486 -20.27 1.45 26.93
CA ASP A 486 -21.00 2.67 27.26
C ASP A 486 -20.63 3.20 28.65
N GLU A 487 -20.41 2.32 29.63
CA GLU A 487 -19.90 2.67 30.96
C GLU A 487 -18.47 3.22 30.90
N GLN A 488 -17.57 2.57 30.15
CA GLN A 488 -16.19 3.04 29.96
C GLN A 488 -16.18 4.39 29.26
N ARG A 489 -17.02 4.56 28.25
CA ARG A 489 -17.19 5.82 27.52
C ARG A 489 -17.71 6.94 28.43
N ALA A 490 -18.71 6.66 29.26
CA ALA A 490 -19.25 7.63 30.22
C ALA A 490 -18.23 8.06 31.28
N LYS A 491 -17.28 7.19 31.65
CA LYS A 491 -16.20 7.48 32.61
C LYS A 491 -15.02 8.22 31.98
N ARG A 492 -14.90 8.23 30.65
CA ARG A 492 -13.72 8.74 29.95
C ARG A 492 -13.81 10.25 29.75
N VAL A 493 -12.71 10.95 30.04
CA VAL A 493 -12.53 12.33 29.58
C VAL A 493 -12.22 12.29 28.09
N MET A 494 -13.08 12.92 27.28
CA MET A 494 -12.88 13.03 25.84
C MET A 494 -11.50 13.61 25.54
N GLN A 495 -10.75 12.92 24.70
CA GLN A 495 -9.40 13.34 24.32
C GLN A 495 -9.46 14.31 23.15
N THR A 496 -8.48 15.22 23.07
CA THR A 496 -8.27 16.07 21.90
C THR A 496 -7.31 15.36 20.94
N HIS A 497 -7.67 15.27 19.66
CA HIS A 497 -6.80 14.66 18.65
C HIS A 497 -5.57 15.57 18.43
N PRO A 498 -4.36 15.03 18.20
CA PRO A 498 -3.15 15.84 17.97
C PRO A 498 -3.27 16.86 16.84
N THR A 499 -4.07 16.58 15.81
CA THR A 499 -4.33 17.54 14.72
C THR A 499 -5.11 18.78 15.19
N VAL A 500 -5.89 18.69 16.26
CA VAL A 500 -6.54 19.88 16.83
C VAL A 500 -5.51 20.75 17.56
N GLU A 501 -4.59 20.12 18.30
CA GLU A 501 -3.48 20.84 18.97
C GLU A 501 -2.59 21.56 17.94
N GLU A 502 -2.25 20.88 16.84
CA GLU A 502 -1.55 21.48 15.72
C GLU A 502 -2.32 22.65 15.11
N ALA A 503 -3.65 22.51 14.91
CA ALA A 503 -4.48 23.62 14.45
C ALA A 503 -4.42 24.82 15.41
N PHE A 504 -4.37 24.59 16.72
CA PHE A 504 -4.20 25.66 17.70
C PHE A 504 -2.85 26.35 17.58
N VAL A 505 -1.76 25.60 17.37
CA VAL A 505 -0.43 26.20 17.14
C VAL A 505 -0.47 27.11 15.90
N LEU A 506 -1.06 26.63 14.80
CA LEU A 506 -1.19 27.41 13.56
C LEU A 506 -2.10 28.64 13.73
N ALA A 507 -3.14 28.54 14.56
CA ALA A 507 -4.05 29.64 14.85
C ALA A 507 -3.40 30.73 15.72
N LYS A 508 -2.60 30.34 16.71
CA LYS A 508 -1.80 31.27 17.54
C LYS A 508 -0.82 32.08 16.68
N GLN A 509 -0.13 31.42 15.74
CA GLN A 509 0.78 32.10 14.81
C GLN A 509 0.05 33.14 13.94
N ASP A 510 -1.12 32.79 13.41
CA ASP A 510 -1.93 33.74 12.63
C ASP A 510 -2.45 34.90 13.50
N ALA A 511 -2.89 34.65 14.73
CA ALA A 511 -3.34 35.68 15.66
C ALA A 511 -2.23 36.71 15.97
N ILE A 512 -0.99 36.24 16.20
CA ILE A 512 0.17 37.11 16.45
C ILE A 512 0.47 37.99 15.23
N ARG A 513 0.44 37.42 14.02
CA ARG A 513 0.63 38.18 12.77
C ARG A 513 -0.41 39.28 12.60
N GLN A 514 -1.64 39.02 13.04
CA GLN A 514 -2.72 40.01 13.03
C GLN A 514 -2.65 41.00 14.21
N GLY A 515 -1.58 40.97 15.03
CA GLY A 515 -1.41 41.86 16.18
C GLY A 515 -2.39 41.57 17.33
N ARG A 516 -2.91 40.34 17.43
CA ARG A 516 -3.92 39.96 18.43
C ARG A 516 -3.29 39.29 19.63
N HIS A 517 -3.90 39.50 20.79
CA HIS A 517 -3.50 38.88 22.06
C HIS A 517 -4.31 37.62 22.40
N ALA A 518 -5.33 37.29 21.60
CA ALA A 518 -6.17 36.11 21.76
C ALA A 518 -6.48 35.46 20.41
N VAL A 519 -6.68 34.14 20.41
CA VAL A 519 -7.08 33.35 19.24
C VAL A 519 -8.60 33.48 19.04
N GLY A 520 -9.01 33.96 17.87
CA GLY A 520 -10.41 34.04 17.44
C GLY A 520 -10.81 32.96 16.41
N SER A 521 -12.10 32.92 16.09
CA SER A 521 -12.69 31.97 15.13
C SER A 521 -12.05 32.05 13.75
N GLU A 522 -11.67 33.24 13.30
CA GLU A 522 -10.96 33.45 12.02
C GLU A 522 -9.57 32.84 12.01
N ASN A 523 -8.86 32.85 13.14
CA ASN A 523 -7.52 32.27 13.24
C ASN A 523 -7.61 30.74 13.18
N LEU A 524 -8.64 30.17 13.80
CA LEU A 524 -8.96 28.74 13.71
C LEU A 524 -9.32 28.32 12.27
N LEU A 525 -10.08 29.14 11.54
CA LEU A 525 -10.34 28.88 10.12
C LEU A 525 -9.04 28.83 9.32
N ILE A 526 -8.17 29.85 9.46
CA ILE A 526 -6.87 29.87 8.75
C ILE A 526 -6.03 28.66 9.11
N ALA A 527 -5.97 28.26 10.38
CA ALA A 527 -5.26 27.08 10.80
C ALA A 527 -5.76 25.79 10.12
N LEU A 528 -7.08 25.58 10.10
CA LEU A 528 -7.71 24.43 9.45
C LEU A 528 -7.47 24.44 7.92
N LEU A 529 -7.48 25.62 7.31
CA LEU A 529 -7.13 25.82 5.90
C LEU A 529 -5.64 25.56 5.61
N ARG A 530 -4.73 25.88 6.54
CA ARG A 530 -3.29 25.57 6.44
C ARG A 530 -3.02 24.08 6.59
N GLN A 531 -3.77 23.36 7.43
CA GLN A 531 -3.69 21.89 7.52
C GLN A 531 -4.18 21.18 6.25
N GLY A 532 -5.16 21.78 5.56
CA GLY A 532 -5.66 21.28 4.27
C GLY A 532 -6.48 20.00 4.36
N LYS A 533 -6.69 19.36 3.20
CA LYS A 533 -7.52 18.16 3.00
C LYS A 533 -9.02 18.39 3.17
N LEU A 534 -9.59 18.02 4.31
CA LEU A 534 -11.06 17.93 4.48
C LEU A 534 -11.76 19.31 4.43
N PRO A 535 -11.22 20.38 5.06
CA PRO A 535 -11.77 21.74 4.92
C PRO A 535 -11.86 22.21 3.47
N LEU A 536 -10.81 21.96 2.67
CA LEU A 536 -10.76 22.36 1.25
C LEU A 536 -11.80 21.59 0.43
N GLN A 537 -11.98 20.30 0.70
CA GLN A 537 -12.99 19.46 0.03
C GLN A 537 -14.42 19.93 0.32
N ILE A 538 -14.74 20.24 1.58
CA ILE A 538 -16.06 20.74 1.97
C ILE A 538 -16.33 22.11 1.32
N LEU A 539 -15.36 23.03 1.34
CA LEU A 539 -15.50 24.33 0.70
C LEU A 539 -15.66 24.20 -0.82
N SER A 540 -14.85 23.36 -1.47
CA SER A 540 -14.98 23.09 -2.91
C SER A 540 -16.35 22.52 -3.27
N ALA A 541 -16.86 21.57 -2.47
CA ALA A 541 -18.18 20.98 -2.65
C ALA A 541 -19.31 22.00 -2.44
N ALA A 542 -19.15 22.94 -1.50
CA ALA A 542 -20.07 24.06 -1.29
C ALA A 542 -20.03 25.12 -2.42
N GLY A 543 -19.11 24.97 -3.38
CA GLY A 543 -18.96 25.85 -4.54
C GLY A 543 -18.04 27.04 -4.30
N VAL A 544 -17.16 26.98 -3.30
CA VAL A 544 -16.13 28.00 -3.06
C VAL A 544 -15.01 27.83 -4.08
N ASP A 545 -14.62 28.93 -4.71
CA ASP A 545 -13.46 28.99 -5.60
C ASP A 545 -12.16 28.98 -4.78
N LEU A 546 -11.51 27.82 -4.71
CA LEU A 546 -10.30 27.64 -3.90
C LEU A 546 -9.10 28.42 -4.43
N GLU A 547 -9.02 28.71 -5.75
CA GLU A 547 -7.93 29.53 -6.30
C GLU A 547 -8.09 30.97 -5.86
N ARG A 548 -9.32 31.50 -5.98
CA ARG A 548 -9.66 32.84 -5.50
C ARG A 548 -9.53 32.95 -3.99
N LEU A 549 -9.91 31.91 -3.24
CA LEU A 549 -9.75 31.88 -1.78
C LEU A 549 -8.28 31.91 -1.37
N ARG A 550 -7.44 31.08 -2.00
CA ARG A 550 -6.00 31.03 -1.72
C ARG A 550 -5.35 32.37 -2.03
N ALA A 551 -5.68 32.99 -3.16
CA ALA A 551 -5.18 34.31 -3.52
C ALA A 551 -5.64 35.40 -2.54
N HIS A 552 -6.91 35.36 -2.12
CA HIS A 552 -7.46 36.30 -1.14
C HIS A 552 -6.80 36.20 0.24
N LEU A 553 -6.39 34.99 0.64
CA LEU A 553 -5.81 34.70 1.94
C LEU A 553 -4.30 34.46 1.90
N ALA A 554 -3.61 34.82 0.81
CA ALA A 554 -2.21 34.45 0.56
C ALA A 554 -1.30 34.78 1.76
N ASP A 555 -1.32 36.04 2.22
CA ASP A 555 -0.51 36.53 3.34
C ASP A 555 -0.73 35.76 4.65
N ARG A 556 -1.91 35.17 4.83
CA ARG A 556 -2.29 34.44 6.05
C ARG A 556 -2.00 32.94 5.94
N LEU A 557 -2.03 32.38 4.74
CA LEU A 557 -1.80 30.96 4.49
C LEU A 557 -0.32 30.58 4.38
N GLU A 558 0.59 31.53 4.16
CA GLU A 558 2.02 31.27 4.12
C GLU A 558 2.53 30.55 5.38
N ALA A 559 3.33 29.50 5.16
CA ALA A 559 4.00 28.77 6.23
C ALA A 559 5.34 29.43 6.54
N THR A 560 5.42 30.08 7.69
CA THR A 560 6.68 30.58 8.24
C THR A 560 7.22 29.57 9.25
N GLY A 561 8.54 29.32 9.21
CA GLY A 561 9.27 28.52 10.20
C GLY A 561 9.41 29.24 11.54
N ASP A 562 8.36 29.95 11.96
CA ASP A 562 8.36 30.78 13.15
C ASP A 562 8.47 29.91 14.40
N PRO A 563 9.17 30.38 15.43
CA PRO A 563 9.25 29.68 16.70
C PRO A 563 7.84 29.42 17.28
N PRO A 564 7.68 28.40 18.14
CA PRO A 564 6.40 28.10 18.76
C PRO A 564 5.85 29.36 19.43
N PRO A 565 4.60 29.75 19.11
CA PRO A 565 4.03 30.98 19.62
C PRO A 565 3.90 30.91 21.15
N PRO A 566 4.02 32.05 21.87
CA PRO A 566 3.76 32.10 23.30
C PRO A 566 2.36 31.58 23.62
N GLU A 567 2.12 31.21 24.88
CA GLU A 567 0.78 30.83 25.30
C GLU A 567 -0.21 31.98 25.10
N MET A 568 -1.37 31.67 24.53
CA MET A 568 -2.42 32.62 24.20
C MET A 568 -3.77 32.05 24.61
N THR A 569 -4.65 32.92 25.12
CA THR A 569 -6.04 32.56 25.40
C THR A 569 -6.88 32.58 24.13
N THR A 570 -7.99 31.87 24.12
CA THR A 570 -9.06 32.04 23.12
C THR A 570 -9.96 33.22 23.49
N ASP A 571 -10.51 33.90 22.50
CA ASP A 571 -11.59 34.85 22.74
C ASP A 571 -12.92 34.12 23.08
N PRO A 572 -13.97 34.83 23.51
CA PRO A 572 -15.24 34.19 23.86
C PRO A 572 -15.90 33.41 22.70
N ALA A 573 -15.75 33.88 21.46
CA ALA A 573 -16.33 33.26 20.27
C ALA A 573 -15.63 31.92 19.94
N ALA A 574 -14.30 31.92 19.90
CA ALA A 574 -13.49 30.73 19.74
C ALA A 574 -13.70 29.72 20.88
N THR A 575 -13.89 30.21 22.12
CA THR A 575 -14.21 29.36 23.27
C THR A 575 -15.58 28.69 23.09
N ALA A 576 -16.60 29.43 22.67
CA ALA A 576 -17.92 28.89 22.38
C ALA A 576 -17.87 27.85 21.24
N LEU A 577 -17.06 28.10 20.22
CA LEU A 577 -16.84 27.20 19.08
C LEU A 577 -16.21 25.87 19.51
N LEU A 578 -15.21 25.89 20.40
CA LEU A 578 -14.61 24.66 20.96
C LEU A 578 -15.62 23.85 21.75
N LEU A 579 -16.44 24.53 22.56
CA LEU A 579 -17.51 23.89 23.32
C LEU A 579 -18.57 23.29 22.40
N ALA A 580 -18.93 23.97 21.31
CA ALA A 580 -19.85 23.46 20.29
C ALA A 580 -19.27 22.24 19.55
N ALA A 581 -17.99 22.29 19.17
CA ALA A 581 -17.30 21.16 18.54
C ALA A 581 -17.25 19.94 19.46
N ARG A 582 -17.01 20.16 20.76
CA ARG A 582 -17.08 19.12 21.80
C ARG A 582 -18.48 18.56 21.96
N ALA A 583 -19.50 19.42 22.05
CA ALA A 583 -20.89 18.99 22.18
C ALA A 583 -21.33 18.17 20.96
N GLU A 584 -20.88 18.52 19.75
CA GLU A 584 -21.15 17.75 18.54
C GLU A 584 -20.45 16.38 18.57
N ALA A 585 -19.18 16.32 18.97
CA ALA A 585 -18.47 15.05 19.15
C ALA A 585 -19.17 14.14 20.16
N GLU A 586 -19.63 14.71 21.28
CA GLU A 586 -20.38 14.00 22.32
C GLU A 586 -21.74 13.49 21.80
N ARG A 587 -22.50 14.34 21.08
CA ARG A 587 -23.78 14.01 20.44
C ARG A 587 -23.65 12.87 19.43
N ARG A 588 -22.55 12.87 18.67
CA ARG A 588 -22.20 11.84 17.67
C ARG A 588 -21.65 10.55 18.27
N LYS A 589 -21.48 10.54 19.59
CA LYS A 589 -20.87 9.45 20.32
C LYS A 589 -19.40 9.18 19.95
N HIS A 590 -18.67 10.20 19.49
CA HIS A 590 -17.23 10.09 19.23
C HIS A 590 -16.42 10.15 20.53
N ASP A 591 -15.25 9.52 20.51
CA ASP A 591 -14.37 9.41 21.69
C ASP A 591 -13.26 10.46 21.70
N THR A 592 -13.07 11.14 20.58
CA THR A 592 -12.00 12.12 20.36
C THR A 592 -12.53 13.35 19.63
N LEU A 593 -12.18 14.53 20.12
CA LEU A 593 -12.37 15.80 19.41
C LEU A 593 -11.34 15.92 18.29
N ASN A 594 -11.77 15.93 17.02
CA ASN A 594 -10.90 16.09 15.86
C ASN A 594 -11.18 17.42 15.12
N THR A 595 -10.36 17.70 14.10
CA THR A 595 -10.43 18.93 13.31
C THR A 595 -11.71 19.05 12.49
N LEU A 596 -12.39 17.95 12.18
CA LEU A 596 -13.68 18.01 11.49
C LEU A 596 -14.77 18.55 12.41
N HIS A 597 -14.85 18.12 13.68
CA HIS A 597 -15.80 18.71 14.63
C HIS A 597 -15.59 20.22 14.76
N LEU A 598 -14.33 20.65 14.80
CA LEU A 598 -13.97 22.06 14.88
C LEU A 598 -14.41 22.82 13.63
N PHE A 599 -14.13 22.28 12.44
CA PHE A 599 -14.49 22.91 11.17
C PHE A 599 -16.00 22.97 10.95
N VAL A 600 -16.72 21.90 11.30
CA VAL A 600 -18.18 21.83 11.28
C VAL A 600 -18.78 22.88 12.21
N ALA A 601 -18.32 22.97 13.47
CA ALA A 601 -18.80 23.97 14.42
C ALA A 601 -18.55 25.41 13.92
N LEU A 602 -17.41 25.62 13.28
CA LEU A 602 -17.03 26.89 12.68
C LEU A 602 -17.98 27.30 11.54
N LEU A 603 -18.26 26.38 10.61
CA LEU A 603 -19.18 26.63 9.49
C LEU A 603 -20.64 26.72 9.95
N ALA A 604 -21.05 25.94 10.95
CA ALA A 604 -22.41 25.95 11.48
C ALA A 604 -22.73 27.21 12.29
N THR A 605 -21.76 27.76 13.02
CA THR A 605 -21.93 29.05 13.72
C THR A 605 -21.97 30.20 12.70
N ALA A 606 -21.27 30.06 11.57
CA ALA A 606 -21.25 30.99 10.45
C ALA A 606 -21.07 32.46 10.88
N GLU A 607 -20.11 32.69 11.79
CA GLU A 607 -19.85 34.02 12.33
C GLU A 607 -19.51 35.01 11.19
N PRO A 608 -19.95 36.28 11.28
CA PRO A 608 -19.68 37.26 10.23
C PRO A 608 -18.21 37.39 9.87
N VAL A 609 -17.31 37.29 10.86
CA VAL A 609 -15.85 37.37 10.65
C VAL A 609 -15.29 36.17 9.87
N VAL A 610 -15.87 34.99 10.06
CA VAL A 610 -15.51 33.76 9.35
C VAL A 610 -16.04 33.80 7.92
N LEU A 611 -17.31 34.19 7.74
CA LEU A 611 -17.92 34.31 6.41
C LEU A 611 -17.21 35.35 5.55
N ALA A 612 -16.84 36.50 6.13
CA ALA A 612 -16.11 37.55 5.42
C ALA A 612 -14.79 37.08 4.78
N LEU A 613 -14.17 36.02 5.31
CA LEU A 613 -12.94 35.45 4.74
C LEU A 613 -13.17 34.54 3.54
N ILE A 614 -14.35 33.94 3.41
CA ILE A 614 -14.65 32.94 2.37
C ILE A 614 -15.68 33.43 1.34
N GLU A 615 -16.50 34.43 1.68
CA GLU A 615 -17.45 35.10 0.78
C GLU A 615 -16.80 35.69 -0.47
N PRO A 616 -15.60 36.31 -0.41
CA PRO A 616 -14.91 36.79 -1.61
C PRO A 616 -14.64 35.68 -2.62
N ALA A 617 -14.54 34.42 -2.18
CA ALA A 617 -14.39 33.25 -3.03
C ALA A 617 -15.71 32.60 -3.44
N GLY A 618 -16.85 33.27 -3.24
CA GLY A 618 -18.16 32.80 -3.67
C GLY A 618 -18.90 31.91 -2.67
N ALA A 619 -18.42 31.81 -1.44
CA ALA A 619 -19.11 31.08 -0.38
C ALA A 619 -20.50 31.66 -0.11
N ARG A 620 -21.48 30.78 0.13
CA ARG A 620 -22.85 31.15 0.53
C ARG A 620 -23.24 30.34 1.75
N ARG A 621 -23.76 31.01 2.78
CA ARG A 621 -24.12 30.37 4.07
C ARG A 621 -24.99 29.14 3.86
N GLU A 622 -26.04 29.24 3.05
CA GLU A 622 -26.99 28.14 2.83
C GLU A 622 -26.32 26.89 2.24
N ARG A 623 -25.36 27.09 1.31
CA ARG A 623 -24.61 26.00 0.70
C ARG A 623 -23.60 25.38 1.65
N LEU A 624 -22.92 26.19 2.45
CA LEU A 624 -21.99 25.70 3.47
C LEU A 624 -22.70 24.82 4.49
N HIS A 625 -23.86 25.26 4.99
CA HIS A 625 -24.67 24.46 5.92
C HIS A 625 -25.18 23.17 5.28
N ALA A 626 -25.77 23.23 4.08
CA ALA A 626 -26.25 22.04 3.39
C ALA A 626 -25.13 21.03 3.12
N GLU A 627 -23.93 21.51 2.81
CA GLU A 627 -22.78 20.67 2.55
C GLU A 627 -22.23 20.05 3.84
N VAL A 628 -22.16 20.83 4.93
CA VAL A 628 -21.82 20.33 6.27
C VAL A 628 -22.81 19.25 6.70
N ASP A 629 -24.12 19.48 6.57
CA ASP A 629 -25.15 18.51 6.90
C ASP A 629 -25.04 17.24 6.05
N ARG A 630 -24.73 17.38 4.76
CA ARG A 630 -24.48 16.25 3.87
C ARG A 630 -23.26 15.44 4.30
N PHE A 631 -22.15 16.12 4.60
CA PHE A 631 -20.94 15.46 5.09
C PHE A 631 -21.21 14.75 6.41
N LEU A 632 -21.87 15.43 7.35
CA LEU A 632 -22.29 14.90 8.64
C LEU A 632 -23.37 13.82 8.56
N GLY A 633 -24.12 13.71 7.46
CA GLY A 633 -25.08 12.62 7.25
C GLY A 633 -24.41 11.31 6.83
N ASN A 634 -23.24 11.42 6.18
CA ASN A 634 -22.42 10.29 5.74
C ASN A 634 -21.33 9.90 6.76
N TRP A 635 -21.28 10.61 7.88
CA TRP A 635 -20.26 10.53 8.93
C TRP A 635 -20.94 10.20 10.27
#